data_AF-A0A0G4G9L1-F1
#
_entry.id   AF-A0A0G4G9L1-F1
#
_cell.length_a   1.000
_cell.length_b   1.000
_cell.length_c   1.000
_cell.angle_alpha   90.00
_cell.angle_beta   90.00
_cell.angle_gamma   90.00
#
_symmetry.space_group_name_H-M   'P 1'
#
loop_
_entity.id
_entity.type
_entity.pdbx_description
1 polymer ?
#
loop_
_entity_poly.entity_id
_entity_poly.type
_entity_poly.pdbx_seq_one_letter_code
_entity_poly.pdbx_strand_id
1 'polypeptide(L)'
;MDAQSHMSREPPPSGTAASTTAREAERRRQEEAAVYKGLMTSCRKLIEGYDAKKETPASWMDRFMDSRKRGQRAPPEEQEEEKTFLSQIFYGVLRYMPFLSILVEALLVKHTAGTAKADSTLYKIVSYLTIFRSDELGPRELANIIRPQHPPAMHCLLQFLFNAEELNDWVKREWARIYDLKYIEDDIIGGLQRRKPKFIPLLEELAEQATQVEQAEAEAQGEEAQGGLPRPPPIPPTEAVPFNLSKPKPRLLPAPFPVSREVKANPVNEKVLKRTSLQKIMRKAKTRRVEVGKKTLQKYLRQPPEGQMAGEGEAEKPALCNPPGLQTMERPSDKERIREEVEKERNAELTFAPKVGGEVPEFGEAEVRLNTAAILRADALYAKKKEKEVDILKRYAEDLRDSSEFYRWQAESRAKDAEARKTRIEQRKVEMHLSRENAIEAAENQRRMNELGAAKMREQSKIDAIRRERFLNSVLQARQSVARSIHEQRDRPRMAERKVAAAKASDAERAKRERREEWERKQKEEQREREQRNDVIRKIRAIERVSVVQTKPFDPTAASDHGLLDQMSLVELRERLALMKARDEELVKERREANVREKQDKAEQILQKAQSLSRVRALALQEATQRKTEERAERERERIREQERHEQAVVAAQKKIFDKREEQKAQQEKLATELREIAKKREFLGASREAVEAKVHEEQVKGAAREARQRQQRALINQAMVESVRAKDHTLRMQTREADMRAHKDIQDAYTHKMEDMRRQDEILKATLRSSIQAAHNEQKATEEHLKEKLASLQPYADTVKQRSIQKARERSKSPPRQDRGRRRMKDEVSIEQQAEDASARADAVPYLSTIEALRKAASKEMDMGAGREGEAVAVR
;
A
#
# COMPACT_ATOMS: atom_id res chain seq x y z
N MET A 1 39.81 -56.26 -46.65
CA MET A 1 39.89 -57.46 -47.48
C MET A 1 38.53 -58.15 -47.46
N ASP A 2 37.78 -58.27 -48.56
CA ASP A 2 37.88 -57.55 -49.84
C ASP A 2 36.49 -57.41 -50.50
N ALA A 3 36.45 -56.74 -51.65
CA ALA A 3 35.22 -56.25 -52.27
C ALA A 3 34.48 -57.30 -53.13
N GLN A 4 33.18 -57.03 -53.31
CA GLN A 4 32.39 -57.28 -54.54
C GLN A 4 32.32 -58.70 -55.15
N SER A 5 31.10 -59.20 -55.27
CA SER A 5 30.64 -59.76 -56.56
C SER A 5 29.22 -59.26 -56.86
N HIS A 6 28.89 -59.07 -58.14
CA HIS A 6 27.62 -58.52 -58.59
C HIS A 6 26.59 -59.63 -58.83
N MET A 7 25.32 -59.37 -58.47
CA MET A 7 24.17 -59.80 -59.28
C MET A 7 23.17 -58.64 -59.43
N SER A 8 22.43 -58.64 -60.53
CA SER A 8 21.66 -57.50 -61.03
C SER A 8 20.50 -57.11 -60.10
N ARG A 9 20.27 -55.80 -59.98
CA ARG A 9 19.05 -55.23 -59.41
C ARG A 9 18.35 -54.41 -60.48
N GLU A 10 17.10 -54.76 -60.79
CA GLU A 10 16.26 -53.97 -61.69
C GLU A 10 15.98 -52.58 -61.09
N PRO A 11 15.83 -51.52 -61.91
CA PRO A 11 15.45 -50.21 -61.39
C PRO A 11 14.00 -50.25 -60.86
N PRO A 12 13.74 -49.78 -59.63
CA PRO A 12 12.37 -49.68 -59.12
C PRO A 12 11.55 -48.66 -59.93
N PRO A 13 10.22 -48.84 -60.03
CA PRO A 13 9.36 -47.93 -60.79
C PRO A 13 9.38 -46.50 -60.24
N SER A 14 9.13 -45.53 -61.13
CA SER A 14 9.33 -44.10 -60.89
C SER A 14 8.53 -43.53 -59.71
N GLY A 15 9.25 -42.97 -58.73
CA GLY A 15 8.68 -42.35 -57.53
C GLY A 15 7.86 -41.06 -57.75
N THR A 16 7.68 -40.62 -59.00
CA THR A 16 6.84 -39.46 -59.34
C THR A 16 5.37 -39.68 -58.98
N ALA A 17 4.80 -40.84 -59.30
CA ALA A 17 3.36 -41.11 -59.16
C ALA A 17 2.83 -40.91 -57.72
N ALA A 18 3.57 -41.37 -56.71
CA ALA A 18 3.18 -41.24 -55.31
C ALA A 18 3.11 -39.76 -54.85
N SER A 19 4.00 -38.91 -55.38
CA SER A 19 4.03 -37.48 -55.07
C SER A 19 2.94 -36.66 -55.76
N THR A 20 2.49 -37.07 -56.96
CA THR A 20 1.28 -36.49 -57.57
C THR A 20 0.03 -36.90 -56.79
N THR A 21 -0.12 -38.17 -56.41
CA THR A 21 -1.29 -38.59 -55.61
C THR A 21 -1.37 -37.91 -54.25
N ALA A 22 -0.22 -37.64 -53.60
CA ALA A 22 -0.19 -36.88 -52.35
C ALA A 22 -0.65 -35.43 -52.55
N ARG A 23 -0.10 -34.73 -53.56
CA ARG A 23 -0.48 -33.35 -53.89
C ARG A 23 -1.93 -33.21 -54.35
N GLU A 24 -2.46 -34.20 -55.06
CA GLU A 24 -3.88 -34.23 -55.42
C GLU A 24 -4.79 -34.42 -54.19
N ALA A 25 -4.40 -35.26 -53.22
CA ALA A 25 -5.13 -35.42 -51.97
C ALA A 25 -5.07 -34.16 -51.09
N GLU A 26 -3.92 -33.48 -51.01
CA GLU A 26 -3.77 -32.18 -50.34
C GLU A 26 -4.63 -31.11 -51.01
N ARG A 27 -4.60 -31.04 -52.35
CA ARG A 27 -5.40 -30.10 -53.12
C ARG A 27 -6.91 -30.31 -52.90
N ARG A 28 -7.40 -31.56 -52.94
CA ARG A 28 -8.82 -31.85 -52.66
C ARG A 28 -9.21 -31.42 -51.24
N ARG A 29 -8.37 -31.66 -50.24
CA ARG A 29 -8.59 -31.16 -48.86
C ARG A 29 -8.63 -29.63 -48.79
N GLN A 30 -7.82 -28.92 -49.58
CA GLN A 30 -7.86 -27.45 -49.66
C GLN A 30 -9.14 -26.95 -50.35
N GLU A 31 -9.60 -27.64 -51.40
CA GLU A 31 -10.85 -27.34 -52.11
C GLU A 31 -12.08 -27.59 -51.20
N GLU A 32 -12.12 -28.73 -50.49
CA GLU A 32 -13.11 -29.02 -49.43
C GLU A 32 -13.09 -27.97 -48.30
N ALA A 33 -11.92 -27.62 -47.79
CA ALA A 33 -11.76 -26.60 -46.75
C ALA A 33 -12.26 -25.22 -47.20
N ALA A 34 -12.06 -24.85 -48.48
CA ALA A 34 -12.58 -23.62 -49.04
C ALA A 34 -14.12 -23.60 -49.11
N VAL A 35 -14.75 -24.75 -49.44
CA VAL A 35 -16.22 -24.90 -49.42
C VAL A 35 -16.77 -24.71 -48.00
N TYR A 36 -16.25 -25.44 -47.00
CA TYR A 36 -16.70 -25.30 -45.62
C TYR A 36 -16.48 -23.87 -45.06
N LYS A 37 -15.39 -23.20 -45.45
CA LYS A 37 -15.13 -21.79 -45.10
C LYS A 37 -16.13 -20.84 -45.75
N GLY A 38 -16.46 -21.03 -47.03
CA GLY A 38 -17.51 -20.30 -47.74
C GLY A 38 -18.90 -20.49 -47.11
N LEU A 39 -19.22 -21.72 -46.72
CA LEU A 39 -20.47 -22.08 -46.06
C LEU A 39 -20.58 -21.43 -44.67
N MET A 40 -19.54 -21.50 -43.84
CA MET A 40 -19.52 -20.90 -42.50
C MET A 40 -19.54 -19.36 -42.52
N THR A 41 -18.86 -18.71 -43.47
CA THR A 41 -19.01 -17.25 -43.66
C THR A 41 -20.41 -16.86 -44.15
N SER A 42 -21.13 -17.78 -44.79
CA SER A 42 -22.54 -17.59 -45.18
C SER A 42 -23.49 -17.76 -43.99
N CYS A 43 -23.29 -18.78 -43.14
CA CYS A 43 -23.99 -18.92 -41.84
C CYS A 43 -23.85 -17.65 -40.99
N ARG A 44 -22.63 -17.10 -40.90
CA ARG A 44 -22.32 -15.87 -40.18
C ARG A 44 -23.14 -14.68 -40.71
N LYS A 45 -23.07 -14.40 -42.02
CA LYS A 45 -23.83 -13.31 -42.67
C LYS A 45 -25.34 -13.46 -42.52
N LEU A 46 -25.85 -14.69 -42.60
CA LEU A 46 -27.27 -15.00 -42.46
C LEU A 46 -27.79 -14.69 -41.04
N ILE A 47 -26.99 -14.96 -40.00
CA ILE A 47 -27.33 -14.65 -38.60
C ILE A 47 -27.11 -13.16 -38.29
N GLU A 48 -25.99 -12.57 -38.70
CA GLU A 48 -25.67 -11.14 -38.47
C GLU A 48 -26.61 -10.18 -39.21
N GLY A 49 -27.15 -10.59 -40.37
CA GLY A 49 -28.10 -9.80 -41.15
C GLY A 49 -29.57 -9.90 -40.72
N TYR A 50 -29.93 -10.81 -39.80
CA TYR A 50 -31.31 -11.01 -39.38
C TYR A 50 -31.77 -9.97 -38.34
N ASP A 51 -32.88 -9.28 -38.63
CA ASP A 51 -33.54 -8.36 -37.69
C ASP A 51 -35.00 -8.77 -37.46
N ALA A 52 -35.24 -9.36 -36.29
CA ALA A 52 -36.56 -9.84 -35.85
C ALA A 52 -37.65 -8.75 -35.73
N LYS A 53 -37.29 -7.46 -35.84
CA LYS A 53 -38.26 -6.35 -35.87
C LYS A 53 -38.70 -5.95 -37.28
N LYS A 54 -38.04 -6.48 -38.32
CA LYS A 54 -38.34 -6.17 -39.73
C LYS A 54 -39.11 -7.27 -40.44
N GLU A 55 -38.62 -8.51 -40.33
CA GLU A 55 -39.04 -9.63 -41.16
C GLU A 55 -39.07 -10.94 -40.35
N THR A 56 -39.84 -11.93 -40.81
CA THR A 56 -39.87 -13.27 -40.19
C THR A 56 -38.61 -14.07 -40.56
N PRO A 57 -38.18 -15.05 -39.73
CA PRO A 57 -37.01 -15.89 -40.02
C PRO A 57 -37.06 -16.55 -41.40
N ALA A 58 -38.22 -17.09 -41.79
CA ALA A 58 -38.38 -17.75 -43.09
C ALA A 58 -38.27 -16.78 -44.28
N SER A 59 -38.95 -15.62 -44.21
CA SER A 59 -38.88 -14.59 -45.25
C SER A 59 -37.45 -14.07 -45.45
N TRP A 60 -36.71 -13.87 -44.36
CA TRP A 60 -35.29 -13.51 -44.43
C TRP A 60 -34.43 -14.61 -45.04
N MET A 61 -34.62 -15.88 -44.65
CA MET A 61 -33.87 -17.02 -45.18
C MET A 61 -34.07 -17.19 -46.69
N ASP A 62 -35.31 -17.16 -47.18
CA ASP A 62 -35.59 -17.26 -48.61
C ASP A 62 -35.02 -16.07 -49.39
N ARG A 63 -35.18 -14.83 -48.88
CA ARG A 63 -34.53 -13.64 -49.49
C ARG A 63 -33.00 -13.75 -49.53
N PHE A 64 -32.38 -14.31 -48.49
CA PHE A 64 -30.94 -14.53 -48.44
C PHE A 64 -30.50 -15.53 -49.51
N MET A 65 -31.20 -16.66 -49.65
CA MET A 65 -30.94 -17.64 -50.70
C MET A 65 -31.16 -17.05 -52.11
N ASP A 66 -32.21 -16.27 -52.32
CA ASP A 66 -32.45 -15.59 -53.61
C ASP A 66 -31.44 -14.48 -53.90
N SER A 67 -30.78 -13.91 -52.89
CA SER A 67 -29.63 -13.02 -53.09
C SER A 67 -28.39 -13.80 -53.53
N ARG A 68 -28.19 -15.00 -52.98
CA ARG A 68 -27.05 -15.90 -53.27
C ARG A 68 -27.16 -16.58 -54.63
N LYS A 69 -28.35 -17.09 -55.00
CA LYS A 69 -28.65 -17.69 -56.31
C LYS A 69 -28.35 -16.78 -57.50
N ARG A 70 -28.44 -15.46 -57.32
CA ARG A 70 -28.08 -14.46 -58.36
C ARG A 70 -26.57 -14.27 -58.56
N GLY A 71 -25.72 -14.86 -57.72
CA GLY A 71 -24.26 -14.72 -57.77
C GLY A 71 -23.47 -16.02 -57.98
N GLN A 72 -24.12 -17.19 -58.04
CA GLN A 72 -23.46 -18.49 -58.18
C GLN A 72 -24.03 -19.31 -59.35
N ARG A 73 -23.18 -20.14 -59.96
CA ARG A 73 -23.48 -20.99 -61.12
C ARG A 73 -23.23 -22.48 -60.79
N ALA A 74 -23.67 -22.90 -59.60
CA ALA A 74 -23.55 -24.27 -59.10
C ALA A 74 -24.69 -25.18 -59.62
N PRO A 75 -24.54 -26.51 -59.60
CA PRO A 75 -25.62 -27.46 -59.83
C PRO A 75 -26.84 -27.22 -58.91
N PRO A 76 -28.06 -27.69 -59.30
CA PRO A 76 -29.25 -27.52 -58.45
C PRO A 76 -29.18 -28.29 -57.14
N GLU A 77 -28.65 -29.52 -57.16
CA GLU A 77 -28.65 -30.44 -56.01
C GLU A 77 -27.80 -29.90 -54.85
N GLU A 78 -26.57 -29.45 -55.14
CA GLU A 78 -25.69 -28.76 -54.18
C GLU A 78 -26.35 -27.54 -53.52
N GLN A 79 -27.21 -26.81 -54.25
CA GLN A 79 -27.92 -25.65 -53.70
C GLN A 79 -29.03 -26.03 -52.71
N GLU A 80 -29.59 -27.24 -52.80
CA GLU A 80 -30.60 -27.74 -51.86
C GLU A 80 -29.95 -28.32 -50.60
N GLU A 81 -28.80 -28.98 -50.72
CA GLU A 81 -27.94 -29.35 -49.59
C GLU A 81 -27.43 -28.12 -48.84
N GLU A 82 -26.91 -27.10 -49.55
CA GLU A 82 -26.55 -25.83 -48.92
C GLU A 82 -27.75 -25.14 -48.27
N LYS A 83 -28.93 -25.11 -48.92
CA LYS A 83 -30.14 -24.48 -48.35
C LYS A 83 -30.56 -25.18 -47.06
N THR A 84 -30.58 -26.52 -47.06
CA THR A 84 -30.99 -27.30 -45.89
C THR A 84 -30.01 -27.10 -44.74
N PHE A 85 -28.69 -27.23 -44.97
CA PHE A 85 -27.65 -26.96 -43.96
C PHE A 85 -27.74 -25.54 -43.38
N LEU A 86 -27.82 -24.51 -44.23
CA LEU A 86 -27.95 -23.12 -43.82
C LEU A 86 -29.23 -22.89 -42.99
N SER A 87 -30.36 -23.49 -43.39
CA SER A 87 -31.62 -23.37 -42.65
C SER A 87 -31.57 -24.07 -41.29
N GLN A 88 -30.98 -25.26 -41.20
CA GLN A 88 -30.83 -26.00 -39.95
C GLN A 88 -29.98 -25.22 -38.94
N ILE A 89 -28.84 -24.67 -39.38
CA ILE A 89 -28.00 -23.82 -38.52
C ILE A 89 -28.71 -22.52 -38.15
N PHE A 90 -29.38 -21.86 -39.09
CA PHE A 90 -30.05 -20.58 -38.82
C PHE A 90 -31.19 -20.74 -37.81
N TYR A 91 -32.14 -21.65 -38.04
CA TYR A 91 -33.23 -21.90 -37.11
C TYR A 91 -32.75 -22.53 -35.79
N GLY A 92 -31.73 -23.39 -35.85
CA GLY A 92 -31.09 -23.99 -34.68
C GLY A 92 -30.43 -22.95 -33.77
N VAL A 93 -29.53 -22.13 -34.31
CA VAL A 93 -28.90 -21.04 -33.55
C VAL A 93 -29.96 -20.08 -33.03
N LEU A 94 -30.94 -19.65 -33.84
CA LEU A 94 -32.03 -18.78 -33.38
C LEU A 94 -32.82 -19.37 -32.20
N ARG A 95 -33.16 -20.67 -32.25
CA ARG A 95 -33.88 -21.36 -31.17
C ARG A 95 -33.07 -21.40 -29.88
N TYR A 96 -31.75 -21.61 -29.96
CA TYR A 96 -30.86 -21.70 -28.79
C TYR A 96 -30.11 -20.40 -28.48
N MET A 97 -30.46 -19.26 -29.10
CA MET A 97 -29.74 -17.99 -28.96
C MET A 97 -29.47 -17.56 -27.50
N PRO A 98 -30.41 -17.65 -26.54
CA PRO A 98 -30.14 -17.28 -25.14
C PRO A 98 -29.06 -18.16 -24.50
N PHE A 99 -29.17 -19.48 -24.69
CA PHE A 99 -28.24 -20.49 -24.18
C PHE A 99 -26.83 -20.33 -24.77
N LEU A 100 -26.75 -20.12 -26.10
CA LEU A 100 -25.50 -19.92 -26.82
C LEU A 100 -24.85 -18.56 -26.50
N SER A 101 -25.65 -17.53 -26.18
CA SER A 101 -25.12 -16.21 -25.80
C SER A 101 -24.46 -16.25 -24.43
N ILE A 102 -25.09 -16.87 -23.42
CA ILE A 102 -24.49 -17.11 -22.09
C ILE A 102 -23.12 -17.80 -22.21
N LEU A 103 -23.03 -18.86 -23.00
CA LEU A 103 -21.77 -19.61 -23.16
C LEU A 103 -20.67 -18.78 -23.85
N VAL A 104 -21.02 -18.05 -24.92
CA VAL A 104 -20.04 -17.23 -25.64
C VAL A 104 -19.64 -15.98 -24.85
N GLU A 105 -20.53 -15.42 -24.03
CA GLU A 105 -20.20 -14.37 -23.07
C GLU A 105 -19.25 -14.88 -21.98
N ALA A 106 -19.44 -16.11 -21.48
CA ALA A 106 -18.52 -16.73 -20.53
C ALA A 106 -17.13 -16.99 -21.13
N LEU A 107 -17.08 -17.54 -22.34
CA LEU A 107 -15.85 -17.75 -23.11
C LEU A 107 -15.05 -16.44 -23.27
N LEU A 108 -15.72 -15.39 -23.75
CA LEU A 108 -15.12 -14.06 -23.99
C LEU A 108 -14.70 -13.32 -22.70
N VAL A 109 -15.13 -13.79 -21.52
CA VAL A 109 -14.72 -13.27 -20.21
C VAL A 109 -13.58 -14.09 -19.60
N LYS A 110 -13.58 -15.43 -19.78
CA LYS A 110 -12.53 -16.33 -19.27
C LYS A 110 -11.26 -16.34 -20.16
N HIS A 111 -11.41 -16.36 -21.49
CA HIS A 111 -10.31 -16.51 -22.46
C HIS A 111 -10.11 -15.25 -23.32
N THR A 112 -9.93 -14.10 -22.67
CA THR A 112 -9.82 -12.78 -23.33
C THR A 112 -8.64 -12.63 -24.30
N ALA A 113 -7.57 -13.43 -24.14
CA ALA A 113 -6.39 -13.38 -25.01
C ALA A 113 -6.59 -14.12 -26.34
N GLY A 114 -7.16 -15.33 -26.32
CA GLY A 114 -7.31 -16.19 -27.49
C GLY A 114 -8.65 -16.07 -28.23
N THR A 115 -9.59 -15.23 -27.76
CA THR A 115 -10.94 -15.13 -28.36
C THR A 115 -11.34 -13.70 -28.71
N ALA A 116 -11.68 -13.48 -30.00
CA ALA A 116 -12.03 -12.18 -30.53
C ALA A 116 -13.55 -11.94 -30.47
N LYS A 117 -13.97 -10.80 -29.91
CA LYS A 117 -15.40 -10.43 -29.85
C LYS A 117 -16.06 -10.34 -31.23
N ALA A 118 -15.30 -10.06 -32.28
CA ALA A 118 -15.76 -10.06 -33.66
C ALA A 118 -16.41 -11.41 -34.04
N ASP A 119 -15.83 -12.52 -33.57
CA ASP A 119 -16.23 -13.87 -33.96
C ASP A 119 -17.25 -14.50 -33.01
N SER A 120 -17.93 -13.69 -32.20
CA SER A 120 -19.05 -14.13 -31.34
C SER A 120 -20.11 -14.93 -32.11
N THR A 121 -20.44 -14.53 -33.33
CA THR A 121 -21.36 -15.27 -34.21
C THR A 121 -20.81 -16.65 -34.59
N LEU A 122 -19.52 -16.74 -34.92
CA LEU A 122 -18.85 -18.01 -35.25
C LEU A 122 -18.82 -18.94 -34.04
N TYR A 123 -18.49 -18.43 -32.86
CA TYR A 123 -18.52 -19.20 -31.61
C TYR A 123 -19.92 -19.74 -31.31
N LYS A 124 -20.99 -18.97 -31.56
CA LYS A 124 -22.39 -19.44 -31.39
C LYS A 124 -22.75 -20.56 -32.38
N ILE A 125 -22.34 -20.45 -33.65
CA ILE A 125 -22.56 -21.49 -34.67
C ILE A 125 -21.81 -22.77 -34.30
N VAL A 126 -20.50 -22.69 -34.01
CA VAL A 126 -19.68 -23.87 -33.69
C VAL A 126 -20.12 -24.50 -32.37
N SER A 127 -20.51 -23.70 -31.36
CA SER A 127 -21.08 -24.24 -30.11
C SER A 127 -22.42 -24.95 -30.35
N TYR A 128 -23.30 -24.42 -31.21
CA TYR A 128 -24.54 -25.09 -31.57
C TYR A 128 -24.27 -26.46 -32.22
N LEU A 129 -23.35 -26.51 -33.18
CA LEU A 129 -22.96 -27.75 -33.84
C LEU A 129 -22.35 -28.76 -32.85
N THR A 130 -21.40 -28.33 -32.01
CA THR A 130 -20.70 -29.21 -31.05
C THR A 130 -21.62 -29.73 -29.93
N ILE A 131 -22.57 -28.92 -29.44
CA ILE A 131 -23.45 -29.31 -28.32
C ILE A 131 -24.66 -30.14 -28.81
N PHE A 132 -25.31 -29.71 -29.90
CA PHE A 132 -26.62 -30.24 -30.31
C PHE A 132 -26.62 -31.08 -31.58
N ARG A 133 -25.60 -30.99 -32.45
CA ARG A 133 -25.56 -31.69 -33.75
C ARG A 133 -24.42 -32.70 -33.90
N SER A 134 -23.50 -32.78 -32.93
CA SER A 134 -22.28 -33.61 -33.02
C SER A 134 -22.52 -35.12 -33.03
N ASP A 135 -23.70 -35.59 -32.64
CA ASP A 135 -24.10 -37.00 -32.78
C ASP A 135 -24.77 -37.31 -34.14
N GLU A 136 -25.42 -36.32 -34.78
CA GLU A 136 -26.01 -36.46 -36.12
C GLU A 136 -24.97 -36.27 -37.24
N LEU A 137 -24.08 -35.29 -37.07
CA LEU A 137 -23.02 -34.92 -38.01
C LEU A 137 -21.71 -35.72 -37.80
N GLY A 138 -21.55 -36.28 -36.60
CA GLY A 138 -20.34 -37.00 -36.20
C GLY A 138 -19.09 -36.11 -36.06
N PRO A 139 -17.99 -36.67 -35.51
CA PRO A 139 -16.77 -35.92 -35.22
C PRO A 139 -15.93 -35.59 -36.47
N ARG A 140 -16.06 -36.36 -37.56
CA ARG A 140 -15.24 -36.19 -38.78
C ARG A 140 -15.67 -34.97 -39.59
N GLU A 141 -16.96 -34.84 -39.88
CA GLU A 141 -17.51 -33.70 -40.62
C GLU A 141 -17.43 -32.42 -39.78
N LEU A 142 -17.68 -32.51 -38.47
CA LEU A 142 -17.48 -31.36 -37.58
C LEU A 142 -16.00 -30.90 -37.55
N ALA A 143 -15.03 -31.81 -37.59
CA ALA A 143 -13.62 -31.46 -37.74
C ALA A 143 -13.34 -30.76 -39.09
N ASN A 144 -13.96 -31.21 -40.19
CA ASN A 144 -13.82 -30.58 -41.51
C ASN A 144 -14.46 -29.18 -41.58
N ILE A 145 -15.48 -28.89 -40.78
CA ILE A 145 -16.07 -27.54 -40.62
C ILE A 145 -15.17 -26.62 -39.78
N ILE A 146 -14.47 -27.18 -38.79
CA ILE A 146 -13.68 -26.41 -37.81
C ILE A 146 -12.25 -26.10 -38.32
N ARG A 147 -11.54 -27.07 -38.93
CA ARG A 147 -10.17 -26.87 -39.47
C ARG A 147 -9.98 -25.63 -40.36
N PRO A 148 -10.93 -25.22 -41.25
CA PRO A 148 -10.74 -24.06 -42.12
C PRO A 148 -10.90 -22.70 -41.42
N GLN A 149 -11.35 -22.69 -40.15
CA GLN A 149 -11.49 -21.49 -39.32
C GLN A 149 -10.15 -21.12 -38.65
N HIS A 150 -10.13 -20.09 -37.81
CA HIS A 150 -8.93 -19.63 -37.12
C HIS A 150 -8.50 -20.62 -36.00
N PRO A 151 -7.34 -21.31 -36.10
CA PRO A 151 -7.04 -22.43 -35.20
C PRO A 151 -6.94 -22.06 -33.70
N PRO A 152 -6.23 -20.99 -33.27
CA PRO A 152 -6.21 -20.57 -31.86
C PRO A 152 -7.60 -20.33 -31.27
N ALA A 153 -8.45 -19.64 -32.03
CA ALA A 153 -9.81 -19.31 -31.61
C ALA A 153 -10.74 -20.56 -31.52
N MET A 154 -10.51 -21.57 -32.37
CA MET A 154 -11.24 -22.84 -32.30
C MET A 154 -10.69 -23.74 -31.18
N HIS A 155 -9.37 -23.74 -30.94
CA HIS A 155 -8.77 -24.46 -29.81
C HIS A 155 -9.34 -23.94 -28.48
N CYS A 156 -9.28 -22.63 -28.21
CA CYS A 156 -9.84 -22.05 -26.98
C CYS A 156 -11.34 -22.33 -26.82
N LEU A 157 -12.13 -22.27 -27.91
CA LEU A 157 -13.56 -22.60 -27.86
C LEU A 157 -13.80 -24.06 -27.46
N LEU A 158 -13.13 -25.02 -28.11
CA LEU A 158 -13.32 -26.44 -27.84
C LEU A 158 -12.75 -26.84 -26.48
N GLN A 159 -11.63 -26.25 -26.06
CA GLN A 159 -11.01 -26.46 -24.75
C GLN A 159 -12.01 -26.09 -23.63
N PHE A 160 -12.61 -24.90 -23.72
CA PHE A 160 -13.65 -24.44 -22.80
C PHE A 160 -14.92 -25.33 -22.84
N LEU A 161 -15.40 -25.70 -24.04
CA LEU A 161 -16.56 -26.59 -24.22
C LEU A 161 -16.36 -27.99 -23.62
N PHE A 162 -15.12 -28.49 -23.55
CA PHE A 162 -14.81 -29.78 -22.96
C PHE A 162 -14.24 -29.69 -21.53
N ASN A 163 -14.16 -28.50 -20.93
CA ASN A 163 -13.79 -28.33 -19.53
C ASN A 163 -15.02 -28.41 -18.62
N ALA A 164 -15.13 -29.48 -17.84
CA ALA A 164 -16.24 -29.68 -16.92
C ALA A 164 -16.26 -28.65 -15.78
N GLU A 165 -15.10 -28.18 -15.31
CA GLU A 165 -15.01 -27.29 -14.16
C GLU A 165 -15.52 -25.89 -14.55
N GLU A 166 -15.01 -25.33 -15.64
CA GLU A 166 -15.39 -24.00 -16.15
C GLU A 166 -16.88 -23.91 -16.56
N LEU A 167 -17.46 -25.01 -17.07
CA LEU A 167 -18.89 -25.07 -17.36
C LEU A 167 -19.75 -25.18 -16.10
N ASN A 168 -19.31 -25.89 -15.05
CA ASN A 168 -20.04 -25.97 -13.79
C ASN A 168 -20.01 -24.65 -12.99
N ASP A 169 -18.99 -23.82 -13.21
CA ASP A 169 -18.67 -22.60 -12.45
C ASP A 169 -19.74 -21.50 -12.54
N TRP A 170 -19.87 -20.83 -13.70
CA TRP A 170 -20.89 -19.78 -13.95
C TRP A 170 -21.91 -20.21 -15.02
N VAL A 171 -21.46 -20.87 -16.09
CA VAL A 171 -22.28 -21.19 -17.28
C VAL A 171 -23.50 -22.03 -16.90
N LYS A 172 -23.30 -23.11 -16.13
CA LYS A 172 -24.35 -23.96 -15.58
C LYS A 172 -25.39 -23.19 -14.76
N ARG A 173 -24.96 -22.23 -13.92
CA ARG A 173 -25.84 -21.44 -13.06
C ARG A 173 -26.74 -20.50 -13.86
N GLU A 174 -26.25 -19.96 -14.97
CA GLU A 174 -27.02 -19.12 -15.88
C GLU A 174 -27.92 -19.95 -16.81
N TRP A 175 -27.43 -21.07 -17.35
CA TRP A 175 -28.25 -22.03 -18.09
C TRP A 175 -29.43 -22.56 -17.26
N ALA A 176 -29.22 -22.81 -15.96
CA ALA A 176 -30.26 -23.27 -15.03
C ALA A 176 -31.35 -22.22 -14.73
N ARG A 177 -31.28 -21.02 -15.32
CA ARG A 177 -32.38 -20.04 -15.36
C ARG A 177 -33.30 -20.20 -16.56
N ILE A 178 -32.92 -21.02 -17.55
CA ILE A 178 -33.59 -21.18 -18.85
C ILE A 178 -33.99 -22.64 -19.10
N TYR A 179 -33.20 -23.60 -18.62
CA TYR A 179 -33.43 -25.05 -18.76
C TYR A 179 -33.32 -25.75 -17.40
N ASP A 180 -33.94 -26.93 -17.27
CA ASP A 180 -33.87 -27.72 -16.04
C ASP A 180 -32.45 -28.17 -15.72
N LEU A 181 -32.11 -28.18 -14.41
CA LEU A 181 -30.79 -28.53 -13.91
C LEU A 181 -30.32 -29.92 -14.39
N LYS A 182 -31.21 -30.93 -14.35
CA LYS A 182 -30.91 -32.30 -14.79
C LYS A 182 -30.52 -32.38 -16.26
N TYR A 183 -31.26 -31.69 -17.14
CA TYR A 183 -30.93 -31.62 -18.57
C TYR A 183 -29.55 -30.99 -18.81
N ILE A 184 -29.19 -29.97 -18.01
CA ILE A 184 -27.87 -29.34 -18.09
C ILE A 184 -26.76 -30.27 -17.58
N GLU A 185 -27.00 -31.00 -16.50
CA GLU A 185 -26.03 -31.91 -15.89
C GLU A 185 -25.83 -33.20 -16.73
N ASP A 186 -26.91 -33.92 -17.04
CA ASP A 186 -26.87 -35.26 -17.63
C ASP A 186 -26.74 -35.25 -19.16
N ASP A 187 -27.48 -34.37 -19.85
CA ASP A 187 -27.55 -34.33 -21.31
C ASP A 187 -26.55 -33.35 -21.93
N ILE A 188 -26.46 -32.11 -21.41
CA ILE A 188 -25.53 -31.10 -21.95
C ILE A 188 -24.09 -31.35 -21.48
N ILE A 189 -23.80 -31.17 -20.18
CA ILE A 189 -22.43 -31.29 -19.65
C ILE A 189 -21.98 -32.75 -19.69
N GLY A 190 -22.82 -33.68 -19.23
CA GLY A 190 -22.60 -35.11 -19.35
C GLY A 190 -22.42 -35.55 -20.81
N GLY A 191 -23.24 -35.06 -21.74
CA GLY A 191 -23.10 -35.35 -23.17
C GLY A 191 -21.80 -34.81 -23.77
N LEU A 192 -21.35 -33.62 -23.36
CA LEU A 192 -20.04 -33.08 -23.76
C LEU A 192 -18.89 -33.94 -23.22
N GLN A 193 -18.92 -34.37 -21.95
CA GLN A 193 -17.87 -35.25 -21.41
C GLN A 193 -17.89 -36.65 -22.04
N ARG A 194 -19.06 -37.21 -22.36
CA ARG A 194 -19.19 -38.46 -23.15
C ARG A 194 -18.61 -38.33 -24.56
N ARG A 195 -18.64 -37.13 -25.16
CA ARG A 195 -18.14 -36.86 -26.52
C ARG A 195 -16.66 -36.44 -26.55
N LYS A 196 -16.14 -35.81 -25.48
CA LYS A 196 -14.75 -35.37 -25.31
C LYS A 196 -13.66 -36.28 -25.91
N PRO A 197 -13.60 -37.60 -25.63
CA PRO A 197 -12.55 -38.47 -26.18
C PRO A 197 -12.54 -38.56 -27.72
N LYS A 198 -13.68 -38.31 -28.40
CA LYS A 198 -13.75 -38.26 -29.88
C LYS A 198 -13.12 -36.99 -30.46
N PHE A 199 -12.91 -35.95 -29.63
CA PHE A 199 -12.40 -34.64 -30.04
C PHE A 199 -11.00 -34.31 -29.50
N ILE A 200 -10.41 -35.17 -28.66
CA ILE A 200 -9.01 -35.02 -28.20
C ILE A 200 -8.02 -34.88 -29.39
N PRO A 201 -8.06 -35.73 -30.43
CA PRO A 201 -7.13 -35.60 -31.56
C PRO A 201 -7.29 -34.28 -32.34
N LEU A 202 -8.51 -33.73 -32.38
CA LEU A 202 -8.77 -32.42 -33.01
C LEU A 202 -8.30 -31.27 -32.12
N LEU A 203 -8.42 -31.40 -30.79
CA LEU A 203 -7.89 -30.43 -29.84
C LEU A 203 -6.37 -30.35 -29.90
N GLU A 204 -5.70 -31.49 -30.01
CA GLU A 204 -4.25 -31.62 -30.17
C GLU A 204 -3.79 -31.05 -31.53
N GLU A 205 -4.42 -31.46 -32.64
CA GLU A 205 -4.17 -30.90 -33.99
C GLU A 205 -4.33 -29.36 -34.01
N LEU A 206 -5.37 -28.83 -33.38
CA LEU A 206 -5.60 -27.38 -33.27
C LEU A 206 -4.63 -26.69 -32.30
N ALA A 207 -4.06 -27.38 -31.31
CA ALA A 207 -3.04 -26.81 -30.42
C ALA A 207 -1.70 -26.66 -31.15
N GLU A 208 -1.30 -27.68 -31.92
CA GLU A 208 -0.11 -27.62 -32.78
C GLU A 208 -0.25 -26.50 -33.82
N GLN A 209 -1.40 -26.44 -34.51
CA GLN A 209 -1.69 -25.37 -35.47
C GLN A 209 -1.76 -23.99 -34.79
N ALA A 210 -2.32 -23.88 -33.58
CA ALA A 210 -2.36 -22.62 -32.84
C ALA A 210 -0.96 -22.11 -32.47
N THR A 211 -0.09 -22.97 -31.96
CA THR A 211 1.30 -22.57 -31.62
C THR A 211 2.13 -22.22 -32.85
N GLN A 212 1.90 -22.87 -34.00
CA GLN A 212 2.50 -22.49 -35.28
C GLN A 212 1.99 -21.13 -35.79
N VAL A 213 0.68 -20.86 -35.64
CA VAL A 213 0.10 -19.55 -36.00
C VAL A 213 0.59 -18.45 -35.07
N GLU A 214 0.67 -18.66 -33.75
CA GLU A 214 1.21 -17.68 -32.81
C GLU A 214 2.70 -17.39 -33.06
N GLN A 215 3.49 -18.39 -33.48
CA GLN A 215 4.88 -18.20 -33.90
C GLN A 215 4.97 -17.38 -35.20
N ALA A 216 4.20 -17.75 -36.23
CA ALA A 216 4.17 -17.03 -37.50
C ALA A 216 3.61 -15.59 -37.36
N GLU A 217 2.63 -15.36 -36.47
CA GLU A 217 2.14 -14.02 -36.15
C GLU A 217 3.12 -13.22 -35.29
N ALA A 218 3.88 -13.84 -34.38
CA ALA A 218 4.96 -13.15 -33.66
C ALA A 218 6.10 -12.74 -34.59
N GLU A 219 6.43 -13.56 -35.60
CA GLU A 219 7.38 -13.23 -36.66
C GLU A 219 6.84 -12.11 -37.56
N ALA A 220 5.60 -12.23 -38.06
CA ALA A 220 4.97 -11.23 -38.92
C ALA A 220 4.73 -9.88 -38.21
N GLN A 221 4.33 -9.87 -36.93
CA GLN A 221 4.21 -8.64 -36.14
C GLN A 221 5.59 -7.99 -35.85
N GLY A 222 6.68 -8.76 -35.95
CA GLY A 222 8.05 -8.23 -35.99
C GLY A 222 8.36 -7.43 -37.25
N GLU A 223 7.72 -7.75 -38.38
CA GLU A 223 7.91 -7.07 -39.67
C GLU A 223 6.88 -5.94 -39.91
N GLU A 224 5.59 -6.15 -39.59
CA GLU A 224 4.52 -5.17 -39.84
C GLU A 224 4.56 -3.95 -38.91
N ALA A 225 5.31 -4.02 -37.78
CA ALA A 225 5.55 -2.88 -36.89
C ALA A 225 6.40 -1.75 -37.50
N GLN A 226 6.61 -1.74 -38.83
CA GLN A 226 7.38 -0.75 -39.58
C GLN A 226 6.58 -0.02 -40.69
N GLY A 227 5.25 -0.06 -40.60
CA GLY A 227 4.43 1.06 -41.07
C GLY A 227 4.65 2.30 -40.18
N GLY A 228 5.04 3.49 -40.67
CA GLY A 228 5.37 3.87 -42.05
C GLY A 228 6.83 4.32 -42.20
N LEU A 229 7.58 3.52 -42.98
CA LEU A 229 9.02 3.62 -43.24
C LEU A 229 9.92 3.31 -42.02
N PRO A 230 11.12 2.72 -42.25
CA PRO A 230 11.57 1.63 -41.39
C PRO A 230 12.41 2.06 -40.17
N ARG A 231 12.34 1.26 -39.12
CA ARG A 231 13.14 1.38 -37.89
C ARG A 231 14.30 0.36 -37.89
N PRO A 232 15.46 0.74 -37.34
CA PRO A 232 16.56 -0.18 -37.02
C PRO A 232 16.14 -1.62 -36.65
N PRO A 233 16.56 -2.73 -37.31
CA PRO A 233 16.23 -4.06 -36.78
C PRO A 233 16.97 -4.32 -35.46
N PRO A 234 16.39 -5.09 -34.52
CA PRO A 234 17.07 -5.47 -33.29
C PRO A 234 18.25 -6.41 -33.57
N ILE A 235 19.34 -6.21 -32.84
CA ILE A 235 20.52 -7.08 -32.90
C ILE A 235 20.21 -8.36 -32.09
N PRO A 236 20.49 -9.58 -32.60
CA PRO A 236 20.27 -10.81 -31.85
C PRO A 236 21.17 -10.88 -30.59
N PRO A 237 20.75 -11.60 -29.52
CA PRO A 237 21.57 -11.78 -28.33
C PRO A 237 22.92 -12.45 -28.66
N THR A 238 24.02 -11.76 -28.38
CA THR A 238 25.36 -12.24 -28.71
C THR A 238 25.82 -13.35 -27.77
N GLU A 239 26.09 -14.55 -28.30
CA GLU A 239 26.84 -15.56 -27.55
C GLU A 239 28.28 -15.09 -27.27
N ALA A 240 28.74 -15.27 -26.04
CA ALA A 240 29.97 -14.63 -25.53
C ALA A 240 31.27 -15.34 -25.97
N VAL A 241 31.60 -15.26 -27.26
CA VAL A 241 32.93 -15.65 -27.76
C VAL A 241 34.01 -14.77 -27.11
N PRO A 242 35.04 -15.33 -26.44
CA PRO A 242 36.04 -14.54 -25.74
C PRO A 242 36.93 -13.75 -26.71
N PHE A 243 36.92 -12.43 -26.58
CA PHE A 243 37.71 -11.52 -27.42
C PHE A 243 39.12 -11.28 -26.84
N ASN A 244 40.13 -11.15 -27.71
CA ASN A 244 41.49 -10.78 -27.30
C ASN A 244 41.53 -9.34 -26.77
N LEU A 245 41.93 -9.16 -25.50
CA LEU A 245 41.92 -7.85 -24.84
C LEU A 245 42.93 -6.87 -25.45
N SER A 246 42.45 -5.95 -26.29
CA SER A 246 43.18 -4.72 -26.59
C SER A 246 42.95 -3.70 -25.47
N LYS A 247 44.00 -3.42 -24.68
CA LYS A 247 43.98 -2.39 -23.62
C LYS A 247 43.48 -1.05 -24.22
N PRO A 248 42.42 -0.42 -23.68
CA PRO A 248 41.91 0.84 -24.22
C PRO A 248 42.92 1.97 -24.00
N LYS A 249 43.14 2.79 -25.04
CA LYS A 249 44.10 3.90 -24.98
C LYS A 249 43.58 4.95 -23.97
N PRO A 250 44.34 5.32 -22.92
CA PRO A 250 43.84 6.20 -21.87
C PRO A 250 43.51 7.59 -22.43
N ARG A 251 42.40 8.17 -21.97
CA ARG A 251 41.98 9.52 -22.37
C ARG A 251 42.93 10.54 -21.77
N LEU A 252 43.76 11.17 -22.60
CA LEU A 252 44.49 12.37 -22.20
C LEU A 252 43.48 13.48 -21.92
N LEU A 253 43.49 14.01 -20.69
CA LEU A 253 42.74 15.22 -20.37
C LEU A 253 43.37 16.41 -21.12
N PRO A 254 42.59 17.39 -21.61
CA PRO A 254 43.14 18.59 -22.23
C PRO A 254 44.08 19.30 -21.27
N ALA A 255 45.24 19.74 -21.76
CA ALA A 255 46.13 20.59 -20.97
C ALA A 255 45.39 21.88 -20.57
N PRO A 256 45.41 22.29 -19.29
CA PRO A 256 44.67 23.45 -18.84
C PRO A 256 45.21 24.72 -19.51
N PHE A 257 44.34 25.46 -20.19
CA PHE A 257 44.70 26.73 -20.82
C PHE A 257 45.29 27.69 -19.77
N PRO A 258 46.49 28.26 -20.00
CA PRO A 258 47.12 29.15 -19.03
C PRO A 258 46.35 30.48 -18.96
N VAL A 259 45.49 30.62 -17.96
CA VAL A 259 44.79 31.87 -17.66
C VAL A 259 45.81 32.93 -17.28
N SER A 260 45.97 33.96 -18.12
CA SER A 260 46.91 35.05 -17.89
C SER A 260 46.50 35.84 -16.63
N ARG A 261 47.40 35.92 -15.65
CA ARG A 261 47.16 36.63 -14.37
C ARG A 261 47.44 38.12 -14.45
N GLU A 262 47.26 38.73 -15.62
CA GLU A 262 47.30 40.20 -15.78
C GLU A 262 46.00 40.81 -15.26
N VAL A 263 45.99 41.19 -13.98
CA VAL A 263 44.86 41.90 -13.38
C VAL A 263 44.85 43.35 -13.86
N LYS A 264 44.35 43.58 -15.07
CA LYS A 264 43.97 44.92 -15.57
C LYS A 264 42.70 45.36 -14.83
N ALA A 265 42.90 45.87 -13.63
CA ALA A 265 41.84 46.40 -12.80
C ALA A 265 41.24 47.64 -13.45
N ASN A 266 40.04 47.51 -14.04
CA ASN A 266 39.23 48.65 -14.43
C ASN A 266 39.04 49.56 -13.20
N PRO A 267 39.36 50.87 -13.27
CA PRO A 267 39.32 51.74 -12.11
C PRO A 267 37.92 51.78 -11.51
N VAL A 268 37.84 51.53 -10.20
CA VAL A 268 36.55 51.38 -9.51
C VAL A 268 35.75 52.67 -9.65
N ASN A 269 34.53 52.57 -10.19
CA ASN A 269 33.71 53.72 -10.52
C ASN A 269 33.18 54.40 -9.24
N GLU A 270 33.97 55.31 -8.69
CA GLU A 270 33.73 55.97 -7.40
C GLU A 270 32.35 56.64 -7.30
N LYS A 271 31.79 57.09 -8.45
CA LYS A 271 30.47 57.72 -8.55
C LYS A 271 29.32 56.76 -8.17
N VAL A 272 29.59 55.45 -8.04
CA VAL A 272 28.67 54.44 -7.52
C VAL A 272 28.84 54.29 -6.00
N LEU A 273 30.06 53.99 -5.52
CA LEU A 273 30.34 53.78 -4.09
C LEU A 273 30.04 55.04 -3.25
N LYS A 274 30.39 56.23 -3.73
CA LYS A 274 30.18 57.50 -3.01
C LYS A 274 28.71 58.00 -3.05
N ARG A 275 27.80 57.33 -3.79
CA ARG A 275 26.44 57.85 -4.06
C ARG A 275 25.43 57.65 -2.92
N THR A 276 25.60 56.59 -2.12
CA THR A 276 24.73 56.25 -0.98
C THR A 276 25.50 55.76 0.23
N SER A 277 25.79 56.67 1.17
CA SER A 277 26.25 56.28 2.51
C SER A 277 25.20 55.43 3.24
N LEU A 278 25.64 54.60 4.19
CA LEU A 278 24.76 53.72 4.96
C LEU A 278 23.67 54.51 5.72
N GLN A 279 23.98 55.72 6.19
CA GLN A 279 23.00 56.66 6.77
C GLN A 279 21.91 57.07 5.76
N LYS A 280 22.25 57.26 4.47
CA LYS A 280 21.30 57.62 3.40
C LYS A 280 20.36 56.44 3.08
N ILE A 281 20.86 55.21 3.20
CA ILE A 281 20.08 53.97 3.09
C ILE A 281 19.15 53.82 4.30
N MET A 282 19.65 54.01 5.54
CA MET A 282 18.83 53.98 6.75
C MET A 282 17.76 55.07 6.77
N ARG A 283 18.06 56.29 6.29
CA ARG A 283 17.06 57.36 6.11
C ARG A 283 15.97 56.94 5.12
N LYS A 284 16.33 56.39 3.94
CA LYS A 284 15.35 55.82 2.98
C LYS A 284 14.51 54.67 3.57
N ALA A 285 15.10 53.81 4.39
CA ALA A 285 14.38 52.74 5.07
C ALA A 285 13.39 53.31 6.11
N LYS A 286 13.78 54.33 6.88
CA LYS A 286 12.92 55.01 7.85
C LYS A 286 11.78 55.78 7.18
N THR A 287 12.04 56.51 6.09
CA THR A 287 10.97 57.18 5.32
C THR A 287 10.00 56.17 4.73
N ARG A 288 10.50 55.09 4.09
CA ARG A 288 9.65 54.01 3.56
C ARG A 288 8.79 53.35 4.65
N ARG A 289 9.31 53.15 5.88
CA ARG A 289 8.51 52.66 7.02
C ARG A 289 7.41 53.64 7.41
N VAL A 290 7.69 54.94 7.43
CA VAL A 290 6.70 55.99 7.73
C VAL A 290 5.67 56.13 6.60
N GLU A 291 6.05 56.02 5.34
CA GLU A 291 5.12 56.02 4.19
C GLU A 291 4.21 54.80 4.18
N VAL A 292 4.74 53.61 4.47
CA VAL A 292 3.92 52.39 4.63
C VAL A 292 2.98 52.56 5.82
N GLY A 293 3.45 53.05 6.96
CA GLY A 293 2.61 53.37 8.12
C GLY A 293 1.50 54.37 7.81
N LYS A 294 1.81 55.46 7.08
CA LYS A 294 0.82 56.45 6.61
C LYS A 294 -0.20 55.85 5.63
N LYS A 295 0.23 55.00 4.70
CA LYS A 295 -0.67 54.29 3.76
C LYS A 295 -1.55 53.26 4.48
N THR A 296 -1.03 52.57 5.49
CA THR A 296 -1.80 51.67 6.35
C THR A 296 -2.83 52.46 7.19
N LEU A 297 -2.44 53.59 7.78
CA LEU A 297 -3.35 54.48 8.49
C LEU A 297 -4.43 55.05 7.55
N GLN A 298 -4.07 55.56 6.37
CA GLN A 298 -5.04 55.99 5.35
C GLN A 298 -6.01 54.86 4.93
N LYS A 299 -5.58 53.59 4.92
CA LYS A 299 -6.47 52.46 4.63
C LYS A 299 -7.55 52.27 5.69
N TYR A 300 -7.29 52.65 6.95
CA TYR A 300 -8.24 52.55 8.06
C TYR A 300 -8.97 53.87 8.37
N LEU A 301 -8.42 55.03 7.95
CA LEU A 301 -9.03 56.36 8.09
C LEU A 301 -9.89 56.79 6.88
N ARG A 302 -10.05 55.96 5.83
CA ARG A 302 -10.87 56.30 4.65
C ARG A 302 -12.36 55.97 4.80
N GLN A 303 -12.89 56.24 5.99
CA GLN A 303 -14.28 56.57 6.28
C GLN A 303 -14.19 57.66 7.36
N PRO A 304 -14.77 58.86 7.16
CA PRO A 304 -16.16 59.03 6.70
C PRO A 304 -16.32 59.95 5.46
N PRO A 305 -17.53 59.99 4.87
CA PRO A 305 -18.10 61.22 4.32
C PRO A 305 -18.76 62.05 5.45
N GLU A 306 -18.54 63.36 5.49
CA GLU A 306 -19.23 64.25 6.43
C GLU A 306 -20.69 64.43 6.01
N GLY A 307 -21.62 64.31 6.97
CA GLY A 307 -23.05 64.15 6.69
C GLY A 307 -23.97 64.52 7.85
N GLN A 308 -23.71 65.65 8.49
CA GLN A 308 -24.63 66.44 9.35
C GLN A 308 -25.44 65.67 10.41
N MET A 309 -25.08 65.84 11.69
CA MET A 309 -25.88 66.63 12.67
C MET A 309 -25.23 66.57 14.06
N ALA A 310 -25.45 67.60 14.87
CA ALA A 310 -25.10 67.61 16.29
C ALA A 310 -26.35 67.29 17.14
N GLY A 311 -26.13 66.84 18.37
CA GLY A 311 -27.22 66.55 19.31
C GLY A 311 -26.75 65.67 20.45
N GLU A 312 -26.64 66.24 21.65
CA GLU A 312 -26.28 65.53 22.88
C GLU A 312 -27.40 64.56 23.28
N GLY A 313 -27.04 63.39 23.79
CA GLY A 313 -27.97 62.35 24.21
C GLY A 313 -27.29 61.34 25.12
N GLU A 314 -27.99 60.93 26.18
CA GLU A 314 -27.41 60.16 27.29
C GLU A 314 -27.35 58.65 27.03
N ALA A 315 -26.92 57.89 28.04
CA ALA A 315 -26.63 56.47 27.93
C ALA A 315 -27.89 55.59 27.83
N GLU A 316 -27.81 54.51 27.05
CA GLU A 316 -28.16 53.17 27.54
C GLU A 316 -27.55 52.04 26.67
N LYS A 317 -27.58 50.82 27.22
CA LYS A 317 -27.29 49.53 26.55
C LYS A 317 -28.49 48.64 26.85
N PRO A 318 -29.02 47.79 25.94
CA PRO A 318 -28.22 46.68 25.39
C PRO A 318 -28.66 46.11 24.00
N ALA A 319 -28.06 44.96 23.65
CA ALA A 319 -28.60 43.92 22.76
C ALA A 319 -28.57 44.12 21.21
N LEU A 320 -28.86 42.99 20.54
CA LEU A 320 -28.90 42.66 19.11
C LEU A 320 -28.85 43.81 18.08
N CYS A 321 -27.89 43.74 17.14
CA CYS A 321 -28.25 43.71 15.71
C CYS A 321 -27.14 43.23 14.76
N ASN A 322 -27.61 42.97 13.53
CA ASN A 322 -26.95 42.48 12.32
C ASN A 322 -25.56 43.07 11.99
N PRO A 323 -24.67 42.32 11.29
CA PRO A 323 -23.62 42.95 10.50
C PRO A 323 -24.27 43.84 9.40
N PRO A 324 -23.68 45.01 9.08
CA PRO A 324 -24.35 46.00 8.22
C PRO A 324 -24.56 45.50 6.79
N GLY A 325 -25.72 45.84 6.23
CA GLY A 325 -26.09 45.49 4.86
C GLY A 325 -25.13 46.08 3.82
N LEU A 326 -24.32 45.23 3.21
CA LEU A 326 -23.43 45.63 2.11
C LEU A 326 -24.25 46.01 0.87
N GLN A 327 -24.13 47.27 0.42
CA GLN A 327 -24.64 47.76 -0.86
C GLN A 327 -23.86 47.20 -2.07
N THR A 328 -23.59 45.89 -2.08
CA THR A 328 -23.02 45.17 -3.23
C THR A 328 -24.07 44.67 -4.21
N MET A 329 -25.37 44.81 -3.89
CA MET A 329 -26.48 44.44 -4.79
C MET A 329 -26.74 45.50 -5.89
N GLU A 330 -26.31 46.74 -5.68
CA GLU A 330 -26.57 47.86 -6.61
C GLU A 330 -25.37 48.21 -7.51
N ARG A 331 -24.27 47.43 -7.44
CA ARG A 331 -23.28 47.46 -8.53
C ARG A 331 -23.77 46.55 -9.66
N PRO A 332 -24.10 47.10 -10.86
CA PRO A 332 -24.27 46.25 -12.03
C PRO A 332 -22.99 45.43 -12.20
N SER A 333 -23.16 44.11 -12.24
CA SER A 333 -22.03 43.20 -12.24
C SER A 333 -21.52 43.05 -13.67
N ASP A 334 -20.59 43.91 -14.10
CA ASP A 334 -19.81 43.77 -15.35
C ASP A 334 -18.99 42.45 -15.41
N LYS A 335 -19.22 41.48 -14.51
CA LYS A 335 -18.73 40.09 -14.55
C LYS A 335 -19.09 39.40 -15.86
N GLU A 336 -20.22 39.73 -16.48
CA GLU A 336 -20.64 39.18 -17.77
C GLU A 336 -19.87 39.82 -18.92
N ARG A 337 -19.74 41.16 -18.93
CA ARG A 337 -18.82 41.88 -19.83
C ARG A 337 -17.37 41.39 -19.73
N ILE A 338 -16.83 41.27 -18.53
CA ILE A 338 -15.46 40.82 -18.28
C ILE A 338 -15.28 39.34 -18.68
N ARG A 339 -16.31 38.50 -18.54
CA ARG A 339 -16.29 37.13 -19.10
C ARG A 339 -16.27 37.16 -20.62
N GLU A 340 -17.17 37.92 -21.25
CA GLU A 340 -17.20 38.09 -22.70
C GLU A 340 -15.87 38.63 -23.24
N GLU A 341 -15.25 39.60 -22.56
CA GLU A 341 -13.94 40.17 -22.93
C GLU A 341 -12.84 39.11 -22.82
N VAL A 342 -12.74 38.38 -21.71
CA VAL A 342 -11.75 37.29 -21.54
C VAL A 342 -12.01 36.10 -22.47
N GLU A 343 -13.26 35.82 -22.84
CA GLU A 343 -13.59 34.80 -23.84
C GLU A 343 -13.31 35.29 -25.28
N LYS A 344 -13.52 36.57 -25.59
CA LYS A 344 -13.10 37.18 -26.87
C LYS A 344 -11.58 37.22 -27.01
N GLU A 345 -10.85 37.55 -25.95
CA GLU A 345 -9.38 37.47 -25.90
C GLU A 345 -8.92 36.03 -26.16
N ARG A 346 -9.44 35.03 -25.44
CA ARG A 346 -9.09 33.61 -25.64
C ARG A 346 -9.48 33.07 -27.01
N ASN A 347 -10.61 33.51 -27.56
CA ASN A 347 -11.03 33.14 -28.92
C ASN A 347 -10.17 33.81 -29.99
N ALA A 348 -9.56 34.98 -29.71
CA ALA A 348 -8.59 35.63 -30.59
C ALA A 348 -7.18 35.02 -30.46
N GLU A 349 -6.79 34.52 -29.28
CA GLU A 349 -5.60 33.69 -29.09
C GLU A 349 -5.72 32.32 -29.80
N LEU A 350 -6.94 31.86 -30.06
CA LEU A 350 -7.22 30.58 -30.71
C LEU A 350 -6.83 30.60 -32.20
N THR A 351 -5.58 30.23 -32.49
CA THR A 351 -5.02 30.20 -33.87
C THR A 351 -5.71 29.19 -34.79
N PHE A 352 -6.55 28.30 -34.24
CA PHE A 352 -7.38 27.37 -35.00
C PHE A 352 -8.69 28.06 -35.43
N ALA A 353 -8.67 28.68 -36.61
CA ALA A 353 -9.89 29.02 -37.32
C ALA A 353 -10.43 27.75 -38.03
N PRO A 354 -11.54 27.12 -37.55
CA PRO A 354 -12.18 26.06 -38.32
C PRO A 354 -12.68 26.66 -39.64
N LYS A 355 -12.56 25.89 -40.73
CA LYS A 355 -13.21 26.25 -42.01
C LYS A 355 -14.72 26.09 -41.87
N VAL A 356 -15.37 27.13 -41.34
CA VAL A 356 -16.80 27.35 -41.52
C VAL A 356 -17.05 27.36 -43.03
N GLY A 357 -18.00 26.54 -43.49
CA GLY A 357 -18.41 26.59 -44.89
C GLY A 357 -18.94 27.99 -45.19
N GLY A 358 -18.40 28.64 -46.22
CA GLY A 358 -18.88 29.95 -46.65
C GLY A 358 -20.37 29.89 -46.96
N GLU A 359 -21.06 31.03 -46.77
CA GLU A 359 -22.48 31.16 -47.09
C GLU A 359 -22.71 30.71 -48.54
N VAL A 360 -23.71 29.84 -48.74
CA VAL A 360 -24.00 29.26 -50.05
C VAL A 360 -24.41 30.42 -50.97
N PRO A 361 -23.76 30.63 -52.14
CA PRO A 361 -24.10 31.74 -53.02
C PRO A 361 -25.58 31.73 -53.38
N GLU A 362 -26.22 32.90 -53.32
CA GLU A 362 -27.62 33.06 -53.73
C GLU A 362 -27.73 32.95 -55.25
N PHE A 363 -27.84 31.72 -55.74
CA PHE A 363 -28.19 31.44 -57.13
C PHE A 363 -29.65 31.86 -57.35
N GLY A 364 -29.85 32.92 -58.14
CA GLY A 364 -31.18 33.35 -58.59
C GLY A 364 -31.92 32.25 -59.36
N GLU A 365 -33.25 32.41 -59.49
CA GLU A 365 -34.14 31.36 -60.02
C GLU A 365 -33.73 30.88 -61.42
N ALA A 366 -33.06 29.72 -61.48
CA ALA A 366 -32.63 29.11 -62.73
C ALA A 366 -33.82 28.49 -63.48
N GLU A 367 -34.01 28.85 -64.76
CA GLU A 367 -35.08 28.31 -65.60
C GLU A 367 -34.80 26.85 -66.00
N VAL A 368 -35.12 25.91 -65.09
CA VAL A 368 -34.90 24.47 -65.32
C VAL A 368 -35.91 23.93 -66.34
N ARG A 369 -35.54 23.94 -67.62
CA ARG A 369 -36.25 23.23 -68.69
C ARG A 369 -36.40 21.74 -68.34
N LEU A 370 -37.64 21.33 -68.05
CA LEU A 370 -37.95 19.95 -67.67
C LEU A 370 -37.99 19.03 -68.90
N ASN A 371 -37.01 18.15 -69.02
CA ASN A 371 -37.02 17.10 -70.04
C ASN A 371 -38.26 16.20 -69.92
N THR A 372 -38.79 15.73 -71.06
CA THR A 372 -40.00 14.89 -71.14
C THR A 372 -39.95 13.67 -70.21
N ALA A 373 -38.81 12.97 -70.17
CA ALA A 373 -38.59 11.84 -69.27
C ALA A 373 -38.59 12.23 -67.78
N ALA A 374 -38.21 13.45 -67.42
CA ALA A 374 -38.29 13.94 -66.04
C ALA A 374 -39.73 14.29 -65.63
N ILE A 375 -40.52 14.83 -66.57
CA ILE A 375 -41.97 15.03 -66.39
C ILE A 375 -42.66 13.68 -66.15
N LEU A 376 -42.46 12.70 -67.05
CA LEU A 376 -43.09 11.38 -66.95
C LEU A 376 -42.67 10.60 -65.69
N ARG A 377 -41.39 10.69 -65.26
CA ARG A 377 -40.93 10.07 -64.00
C ARG A 377 -41.55 10.73 -62.77
N ALA A 378 -41.66 12.06 -62.76
CA ALA A 378 -42.27 12.80 -61.65
C ALA A 378 -43.79 12.53 -61.56
N ASP A 379 -44.47 12.46 -62.70
CA ASP A 379 -45.89 12.09 -62.81
C ASP A 379 -46.14 10.67 -62.28
N ALA A 380 -45.36 9.68 -62.74
CA ALA A 380 -45.45 8.31 -62.24
C ALA A 380 -45.12 8.17 -60.73
N LEU A 381 -44.20 8.99 -60.20
CA LEU A 381 -43.93 9.04 -58.75
C LEU A 381 -45.07 9.67 -57.96
N TYR A 382 -45.80 10.63 -58.54
CA TYR A 382 -46.95 11.25 -57.89
C TYR A 382 -48.23 10.39 -57.98
N ALA A 383 -48.44 9.70 -59.12
CA ALA A 383 -49.45 8.65 -59.22
C ALA A 383 -49.26 7.58 -58.13
N LYS A 384 -48.02 7.10 -57.93
CA LYS A 384 -47.66 6.16 -56.84
C LYS A 384 -47.76 6.72 -55.42
N LYS A 385 -47.96 8.03 -55.24
CA LYS A 385 -48.35 8.62 -53.95
C LYS A 385 -49.86 8.61 -53.79
N LYS A 386 -50.59 9.09 -54.81
CA LYS A 386 -52.06 9.04 -54.87
C LYS A 386 -52.61 7.63 -54.71
N GLU A 387 -52.01 6.63 -55.34
CA GLU A 387 -52.36 5.21 -55.17
C GLU A 387 -52.27 4.79 -53.70
N LYS A 388 -51.20 5.18 -52.98
CA LYS A 388 -51.03 4.87 -51.56
C LYS A 388 -51.99 5.65 -50.66
N GLU A 389 -52.24 6.92 -50.96
CA GLU A 389 -53.24 7.74 -50.27
C GLU A 389 -54.65 7.13 -50.43
N VAL A 390 -54.99 6.71 -51.65
CA VAL A 390 -56.23 5.98 -51.97
C VAL A 390 -56.27 4.62 -51.26
N ASP A 391 -55.19 3.85 -51.20
CA ASP A 391 -55.16 2.56 -50.51
C ASP A 391 -55.22 2.69 -48.98
N ILE A 392 -54.71 3.79 -48.40
CA ILE A 392 -54.93 4.14 -47.00
C ILE A 392 -56.41 4.50 -46.76
N LEU A 393 -57.03 5.26 -47.66
CA LEU A 393 -58.46 5.60 -47.58
C LEU A 393 -59.38 4.38 -47.79
N LYS A 394 -59.03 3.43 -48.66
CA LYS A 394 -59.73 2.14 -48.80
C LYS A 394 -59.67 1.35 -47.49
N ARG A 395 -58.48 1.15 -46.93
CA ARG A 395 -58.33 0.44 -45.64
C ARG A 395 -59.08 1.12 -44.52
N TYR A 396 -59.09 2.45 -44.47
CA TYR A 396 -59.91 3.20 -43.52
C TYR A 396 -61.42 2.95 -43.70
N ALA A 397 -61.89 2.79 -44.95
CA ALA A 397 -63.28 2.45 -45.26
C ALA A 397 -63.63 0.95 -45.11
N GLU A 398 -62.63 0.06 -45.16
CA GLU A 398 -62.75 -1.40 -44.98
C GLU A 398 -62.68 -1.79 -43.49
N ASP A 399 -61.65 -1.33 -42.77
CA ASP A 399 -61.40 -1.60 -41.35
C ASP A 399 -62.22 -0.70 -40.39
N LEU A 400 -62.86 0.36 -40.91
CA LEU A 400 -63.51 1.45 -40.17
C LEU A 400 -62.61 2.15 -39.12
N ARG A 401 -61.28 1.98 -39.21
CA ARG A 401 -60.32 2.43 -38.19
C ARG A 401 -59.13 3.18 -38.78
N ASP A 402 -58.79 4.32 -38.17
CA ASP A 402 -57.66 5.14 -38.61
C ASP A 402 -56.30 4.58 -38.15
N SER A 403 -55.51 4.11 -39.11
CA SER A 403 -54.12 3.69 -38.87
C SER A 403 -53.21 4.85 -38.41
N SER A 404 -53.59 6.11 -38.62
CA SER A 404 -52.82 7.27 -38.15
C SER A 404 -52.74 7.35 -36.62
N GLU A 405 -53.75 6.85 -35.89
CA GLU A 405 -53.70 6.73 -34.42
C GLU A 405 -52.49 5.90 -33.97
N PHE A 406 -52.25 4.75 -34.61
CA PHE A 406 -51.14 3.87 -34.29
C PHE A 406 -49.78 4.51 -34.60
N TYR A 407 -49.66 5.22 -35.73
CA TYR A 407 -48.43 5.94 -36.06
C TYR A 407 -48.17 7.15 -35.15
N ARG A 408 -49.21 7.88 -34.74
CA ARG A 408 -49.13 8.94 -33.72
C ARG A 408 -48.69 8.37 -32.38
N TRP A 409 -49.34 7.31 -31.89
CA TRP A 409 -48.94 6.60 -30.67
C TRP A 409 -47.48 6.09 -30.72
N GLN A 410 -47.04 5.55 -31.87
CA GLN A 410 -45.66 5.10 -32.05
C GLN A 410 -44.67 6.27 -32.03
N ALA A 411 -45.01 7.41 -32.64
CA ALA A 411 -44.19 8.62 -32.61
C ALA A 411 -44.11 9.21 -31.19
N GLU A 412 -45.25 9.34 -30.50
CA GLU A 412 -45.31 9.77 -29.10
C GLU A 412 -44.50 8.84 -28.18
N SER A 413 -44.61 7.52 -28.36
CA SER A 413 -43.88 6.56 -27.54
C SER A 413 -42.36 6.70 -27.73
N ARG A 414 -41.90 6.87 -28.98
CA ARG A 414 -40.49 7.18 -29.28
C ARG A 414 -40.04 8.53 -28.72
N ALA A 415 -40.92 9.54 -28.70
CA ALA A 415 -40.62 10.84 -28.09
C ALA A 415 -40.49 10.72 -26.56
N LYS A 416 -41.43 10.02 -25.91
CA LYS A 416 -41.41 9.72 -24.46
C LYS A 416 -40.18 8.90 -24.07
N ASP A 417 -39.79 7.90 -24.86
CA ASP A 417 -38.52 7.16 -24.69
C ASP A 417 -37.29 8.05 -24.86
N ALA A 418 -37.30 8.99 -25.81
CA ALA A 418 -36.21 9.94 -26.01
C ALA A 418 -36.09 10.95 -24.87
N GLU A 419 -37.21 11.47 -24.35
CA GLU A 419 -37.24 12.31 -23.13
C GLU A 419 -36.75 11.53 -21.90
N ALA A 420 -37.24 10.30 -21.69
CA ALA A 420 -36.78 9.43 -20.61
C ALA A 420 -35.28 9.08 -20.72
N ARG A 421 -34.72 9.06 -21.94
CA ARG A 421 -33.28 8.92 -22.17
C ARG A 421 -32.52 10.21 -21.86
N LYS A 422 -33.04 11.39 -22.23
CA LYS A 422 -32.46 12.70 -21.88
C LYS A 422 -32.38 12.89 -20.36
N THR A 423 -33.49 12.68 -19.64
CA THR A 423 -33.56 12.85 -18.18
C THR A 423 -32.65 11.87 -17.43
N ARG A 424 -32.54 10.60 -17.86
CA ARG A 424 -31.55 9.65 -17.29
C ARG A 424 -30.09 10.10 -17.51
N ILE A 425 -29.79 10.75 -18.63
CA ILE A 425 -28.45 11.31 -18.90
C ILE A 425 -28.18 12.51 -17.98
N GLU A 426 -29.18 13.36 -17.74
CA GLU A 426 -29.09 14.51 -16.83
C GLU A 426 -28.94 14.08 -15.36
N GLN A 427 -29.75 13.12 -14.92
CA GLN A 427 -29.60 12.48 -13.60
C GLN A 427 -28.19 11.93 -13.42
N ARG A 428 -27.67 11.16 -14.40
CA ARG A 428 -26.31 10.62 -14.36
C ARG A 428 -25.22 11.71 -14.36
N LYS A 429 -25.42 12.84 -15.04
CA LYS A 429 -24.52 14.00 -14.94
C LYS A 429 -24.50 14.54 -13.50
N VAL A 430 -25.67 14.76 -12.89
CA VAL A 430 -25.79 15.25 -11.50
C VAL A 430 -25.18 14.27 -10.50
N GLU A 431 -25.42 12.97 -10.65
CA GLU A 431 -24.81 11.90 -9.85
C GLU A 431 -23.29 11.87 -9.99
N MET A 432 -22.76 12.03 -11.22
CA MET A 432 -21.32 12.12 -11.49
C MET A 432 -20.68 13.36 -10.84
N HIS A 433 -21.35 14.51 -10.88
CA HIS A 433 -20.89 15.72 -10.18
C HIS A 433 -20.86 15.52 -8.66
N LEU A 434 -21.94 14.98 -8.08
CA LEU A 434 -22.01 14.68 -6.64
C LEU A 434 -20.97 13.63 -6.21
N SER A 435 -20.76 12.59 -7.02
CA SER A 435 -19.74 11.56 -6.80
C SER A 435 -18.32 12.15 -6.83
N ARG A 436 -18.05 13.05 -7.78
CA ARG A 436 -16.77 13.77 -7.86
C ARG A 436 -16.52 14.63 -6.62
N GLU A 437 -17.52 15.34 -6.11
CA GLU A 437 -17.37 16.14 -4.90
C GLU A 437 -17.15 15.27 -3.65
N ASN A 438 -17.95 14.22 -3.47
CA ASN A 438 -17.76 13.25 -2.39
C ASN A 438 -16.32 12.66 -2.41
N ALA A 439 -15.78 12.39 -3.60
CA ALA A 439 -14.42 11.86 -3.76
C ALA A 439 -13.32 12.88 -3.42
N ILE A 440 -13.52 14.16 -3.74
CA ILE A 440 -12.61 15.25 -3.35
C ILE A 440 -12.63 15.40 -1.82
N GLU A 441 -13.81 15.43 -1.21
CA GLU A 441 -13.97 15.58 0.24
C GLU A 441 -13.41 14.37 1.02
N ALA A 442 -13.63 13.15 0.53
CA ALA A 442 -13.00 11.95 1.08
C ALA A 442 -11.46 12.01 1.00
N ALA A 443 -10.90 12.55 -0.09
CA ALA A 443 -9.46 12.76 -0.21
C ALA A 443 -8.92 13.85 0.74
N GLU A 444 -9.69 14.92 1.01
CA GLU A 444 -9.35 15.90 2.05
C GLU A 444 -9.40 15.28 3.46
N ASN A 445 -10.43 14.51 3.76
CA ASN A 445 -10.57 13.84 5.06
C ASN A 445 -9.45 12.81 5.27
N GLN A 446 -9.04 12.07 4.23
CA GLN A 446 -7.87 11.19 4.31
C GLN A 446 -6.57 11.99 4.52
N ARG A 447 -6.40 13.17 3.90
CA ARG A 447 -5.25 14.06 4.18
C ARG A 447 -5.25 14.52 5.64
N ARG A 448 -6.39 15.00 6.17
CA ARG A 448 -6.55 15.40 7.58
C ARG A 448 -6.20 14.24 8.53
N MET A 449 -6.65 13.02 8.26
CA MET A 449 -6.32 11.84 9.04
C MET A 449 -4.83 11.48 8.95
N ASN A 450 -4.22 11.56 7.77
CA ASN A 450 -2.78 11.34 7.59
C ASN A 450 -1.93 12.40 8.31
N GLU A 451 -2.36 13.67 8.33
CA GLU A 451 -1.71 14.76 9.06
C GLU A 451 -1.80 14.57 10.59
N LEU A 452 -2.98 14.20 11.10
CA LEU A 452 -3.18 13.84 12.51
C LEU A 452 -2.38 12.59 12.91
N GLY A 453 -2.28 11.59 12.02
CA GLY A 453 -1.42 10.42 12.19
C GLY A 453 0.06 10.80 12.25
N ALA A 454 0.53 11.62 11.31
CA ALA A 454 1.90 12.12 11.28
C ALA A 454 2.24 12.99 12.50
N ALA A 455 1.29 13.78 13.03
CA ALA A 455 1.45 14.52 14.28
C ALA A 455 1.66 13.58 15.47
N LYS A 456 0.78 12.57 15.65
CA LYS A 456 0.91 11.54 16.69
C LYS A 456 2.22 10.76 16.58
N MET A 457 2.61 10.35 15.38
CA MET A 457 3.89 9.67 15.12
C MET A 457 5.10 10.55 15.46
N ARG A 458 5.03 11.87 15.23
CA ARG A 458 6.07 12.84 15.64
C ARG A 458 6.14 12.99 17.16
N GLU A 459 5.02 12.99 17.87
CA GLU A 459 5.01 13.01 19.35
C GLU A 459 5.55 11.71 19.94
N GLN A 460 5.11 10.55 19.46
CA GLN A 460 5.66 9.25 19.86
C GLN A 460 7.17 9.16 19.57
N SER A 461 7.62 9.63 18.40
CA SER A 461 9.05 9.69 18.07
C SER A 461 9.85 10.59 19.02
N LYS A 462 9.29 11.70 19.51
CA LYS A 462 9.93 12.54 20.55
C LYS A 462 10.01 11.81 21.90
N ILE A 463 8.92 11.17 22.33
CA ILE A 463 8.86 10.41 23.59
C ILE A 463 9.90 9.27 23.57
N ASP A 464 9.98 8.54 22.46
CA ASP A 464 10.95 7.46 22.31
C ASP A 464 12.38 7.94 22.09
N ALA A 465 12.60 9.12 21.50
CA ALA A 465 13.93 9.75 21.49
C ALA A 465 14.38 10.08 22.91
N ILE A 466 13.53 10.70 23.73
CA ILE A 466 13.83 11.00 25.15
C ILE A 466 14.10 9.72 25.96
N ARG A 467 13.37 8.63 25.70
CA ARG A 467 13.65 7.31 26.29
C ARG A 467 15.01 6.77 25.85
N ARG A 468 15.32 6.82 24.55
CA ARG A 468 16.60 6.36 23.99
C ARG A 468 17.78 7.17 24.52
N GLU A 469 17.67 8.49 24.66
CA GLU A 469 18.68 9.35 25.27
C GLU A 469 18.92 9.00 26.75
N ARG A 470 17.86 8.81 27.54
CA ARG A 470 17.98 8.37 28.95
C ARG A 470 18.69 7.02 29.07
N PHE A 471 18.35 6.06 28.20
CA PHE A 471 19.00 4.76 28.15
C PHE A 471 20.47 4.86 27.70
N LEU A 472 20.75 5.58 26.62
CA LEU A 472 22.11 5.82 26.12
C LEU A 472 22.99 6.51 27.15
N ASN A 473 22.47 7.47 27.91
CA ASN A 473 23.21 8.16 28.97
C ASN A 473 23.54 7.21 30.13
N SER A 474 22.63 6.32 30.54
CA SER A 474 22.91 5.29 31.56
C SER A 474 23.98 4.30 31.07
N VAL A 475 23.85 3.81 29.83
CA VAL A 475 24.82 2.90 29.20
C VAL A 475 26.18 3.59 29.00
N LEU A 476 26.21 4.88 28.68
CA LEU A 476 27.45 5.66 28.59
C LEU A 476 28.12 5.84 29.96
N GLN A 477 27.37 6.12 31.03
CA GLN A 477 27.93 6.21 32.38
C GLN A 477 28.53 4.87 32.84
N ALA A 478 27.81 3.76 32.63
CA ALA A 478 28.31 2.41 32.94
C ALA A 478 29.52 2.02 32.08
N ARG A 479 29.55 2.40 30.79
CA ARG A 479 30.72 2.19 29.93
C ARG A 479 31.90 3.10 30.29
N GLN A 480 31.66 4.31 30.79
CA GLN A 480 32.73 5.23 31.21
C GLN A 480 33.44 4.77 32.49
N SER A 481 32.73 4.21 33.48
CA SER A 481 33.39 3.66 34.68
C SER A 481 34.26 2.45 34.32
N VAL A 482 33.75 1.52 33.50
CA VAL A 482 34.51 0.36 32.99
C VAL A 482 35.66 0.79 32.08
N ALA A 483 35.48 1.79 31.22
CA ALA A 483 36.55 2.28 30.35
C ALA A 483 37.69 2.94 31.14
N ARG A 484 37.40 3.64 32.24
CA ARG A 484 38.44 4.23 33.12
C ARG A 484 39.32 3.14 33.75
N SER A 485 38.71 2.13 34.38
CA SER A 485 39.48 1.05 35.01
C SER A 485 40.31 0.24 33.99
N ILE A 486 39.79 0.01 32.79
CA ILE A 486 40.55 -0.64 31.70
C ILE A 486 41.69 0.27 31.18
N HIS A 487 41.50 1.59 31.11
CA HIS A 487 42.54 2.53 30.66
C HIS A 487 43.72 2.59 31.64
N GLU A 488 43.44 2.69 32.94
CA GLU A 488 44.41 2.69 34.04
C GLU A 488 45.23 1.39 34.14
N GLN A 489 44.66 0.28 33.68
CA GLN A 489 45.35 -1.00 33.54
C GLN A 489 46.15 -1.09 32.23
N ARG A 490 45.59 -0.65 31.10
CA ARG A 490 46.17 -0.86 29.75
C ARG A 490 47.28 0.13 29.36
N ASP A 491 47.40 1.26 30.05
CA ASP A 491 48.51 2.19 29.75
C ASP A 491 49.86 1.69 30.28
N ARG A 492 49.87 0.81 31.30
CA ARG A 492 51.09 0.28 31.91
C ARG A 492 51.93 -0.55 30.91
N PRO A 493 51.37 -1.50 30.13
CA PRO A 493 52.14 -2.20 29.08
C PRO A 493 52.47 -1.33 27.86
N ARG A 494 51.58 -0.41 27.48
CA ARG A 494 51.73 0.42 26.27
C ARG A 494 52.94 1.35 26.30
N MET A 495 53.35 1.77 27.50
CA MET A 495 54.59 2.56 27.70
C MET A 495 55.88 1.73 27.52
N ALA A 496 55.79 0.40 27.51
CA ALA A 496 56.86 -0.50 27.08
C ALA A 496 56.81 -0.79 25.57
N GLU A 497 55.64 -1.16 25.03
CA GLU A 497 55.45 -1.47 23.60
C GLU A 497 55.91 -0.33 22.67
N ARG A 498 55.59 0.92 23.02
CA ARG A 498 56.00 2.12 22.26
C ARG A 498 57.52 2.23 22.06
N LYS A 499 58.33 1.72 22.99
CA LYS A 499 59.79 1.72 22.89
C LYS A 499 60.30 0.68 21.89
N VAL A 500 59.61 -0.46 21.78
CA VAL A 500 59.96 -1.55 20.84
C VAL A 500 59.47 -1.25 19.42
N ALA A 501 58.30 -0.63 19.26
CA ALA A 501 57.74 -0.30 17.95
C ALA A 501 58.63 0.70 17.17
N ALA A 502 59.23 1.68 17.85
CA ALA A 502 60.13 2.65 17.24
C ALA A 502 61.35 1.98 16.58
N ALA A 503 61.91 0.94 17.21
CA ALA A 503 63.08 0.21 16.71
C ALA A 503 62.79 -0.70 15.50
N LYS A 504 61.52 -1.03 15.20
CA LYS A 504 61.15 -1.86 14.04
C LYS A 504 60.72 -1.03 12.82
N ALA A 505 60.49 0.27 12.99
CA ALA A 505 60.04 1.15 11.92
C ALA A 505 61.16 1.48 10.91
N SER A 506 62.41 1.59 11.39
CA SER A 506 63.60 1.84 10.57
C SER A 506 63.83 0.77 9.50
N ASP A 507 63.61 -0.48 9.85
CA ASP A 507 64.06 -1.62 9.04
C ASP A 507 63.11 -1.88 7.86
N ALA A 508 61.82 -1.55 8.04
CA ALA A 508 60.76 -1.82 7.09
C ALA A 508 60.74 -0.88 5.86
N GLU A 509 61.42 0.27 5.92
CA GLU A 509 61.52 1.17 4.75
C GLU A 509 62.56 0.67 3.73
N ARG A 510 63.64 0.04 4.21
CA ARG A 510 64.76 -0.44 3.37
C ARG A 510 64.28 -1.43 2.30
N ALA A 511 63.46 -2.41 2.69
CA ALA A 511 62.93 -3.49 1.84
C ALA A 511 61.75 -3.10 0.91
N LYS A 512 61.43 -1.80 0.78
CA LYS A 512 60.38 -1.29 -0.13
C LYS A 512 60.93 -0.65 -1.41
N ARG A 513 62.23 -0.32 -1.48
CA ARG A 513 62.83 0.35 -2.63
C ARG A 513 63.06 -0.60 -3.81
N GLU A 514 63.67 -1.75 -3.53
CA GLU A 514 64.16 -2.74 -4.51
C GLU A 514 63.06 -3.27 -5.45
N ARG A 515 61.85 -3.54 -4.94
CA ARG A 515 60.74 -4.15 -5.70
C ARG A 515 60.08 -3.25 -6.77
N ARG A 516 60.55 -2.01 -6.98
CA ARG A 516 59.95 -1.10 -7.98
C ARG A 516 60.60 -1.17 -9.35
N GLU A 517 61.87 -1.59 -9.42
CA GLU A 517 62.71 -1.43 -10.61
C GLU A 517 62.49 -2.53 -11.67
N GLU A 518 61.90 -3.66 -11.28
CA GLU A 518 61.68 -4.81 -12.17
C GLU A 518 60.48 -4.67 -13.13
N TRP A 519 59.49 -3.85 -12.79
CA TRP A 519 58.17 -3.84 -13.44
C TRP A 519 58.16 -3.18 -14.83
N GLU A 520 58.98 -2.15 -15.04
CA GLU A 520 58.87 -1.27 -16.22
C GLU A 520 59.32 -1.91 -17.55
N ARG A 521 60.12 -2.98 -17.50
CA ARG A 521 60.67 -3.61 -18.71
C ARG A 521 59.62 -4.24 -19.62
N LYS A 522 58.48 -4.68 -19.08
CA LYS A 522 57.57 -5.65 -19.75
C LYS A 522 56.49 -5.05 -20.68
N GLN A 523 56.39 -3.72 -20.82
CA GLN A 523 55.30 -3.08 -21.61
C GLN A 523 55.67 -2.69 -23.06
N LYS A 524 56.90 -2.90 -23.51
CA LYS A 524 57.38 -2.33 -24.81
C LYS A 524 57.14 -3.22 -26.05
N GLU A 525 56.74 -4.48 -25.88
CA GLU A 525 56.68 -5.45 -26.99
C GLU A 525 55.31 -5.52 -27.70
N GLU A 526 54.20 -5.39 -26.96
CA GLU A 526 52.82 -5.63 -27.45
C GLU A 526 52.32 -4.70 -28.59
N GLN A 527 53.06 -3.64 -28.97
CA GLN A 527 52.51 -2.60 -29.85
C GLN A 527 52.68 -2.85 -31.36
N ARG A 528 53.58 -3.74 -31.79
CA ARG A 528 54.00 -3.87 -33.20
C ARG A 528 53.04 -4.67 -34.12
N GLU A 529 52.04 -5.34 -33.56
CA GLU A 529 51.34 -6.43 -34.26
C GLU A 529 50.07 -6.03 -35.03
N ARG A 530 49.58 -4.78 -34.90
CA ARG A 530 48.20 -4.43 -35.27
C ARG A 530 48.00 -3.78 -36.65
N GLU A 531 49.06 -3.40 -37.35
CA GLU A 531 48.95 -2.49 -38.50
C GLU A 531 48.60 -3.19 -39.83
N GLN A 532 48.78 -4.51 -39.93
CA GLN A 532 48.73 -5.24 -41.21
C GLN A 532 47.33 -5.62 -41.72
N ARG A 533 46.24 -5.36 -40.99
CA ARG A 533 44.92 -6.00 -41.24
C ARG A 533 43.90 -5.21 -42.10
N ASN A 534 44.26 -4.06 -42.68
CA ASN A 534 43.26 -3.07 -43.13
C ASN A 534 42.90 -2.99 -44.64
N ASP A 535 43.69 -3.53 -45.58
CA ASP A 535 43.59 -3.10 -47.00
C ASP A 535 42.70 -3.92 -47.95
N VAL A 536 42.16 -5.08 -47.53
CA VAL A 536 41.45 -6.01 -48.44
C VAL A 536 40.12 -5.43 -48.98
N ILE A 537 39.44 -4.58 -48.22
CA ILE A 537 38.00 -4.28 -48.38
C ILE A 537 37.67 -3.37 -49.59
N ARG A 538 38.67 -2.81 -50.30
CA ARG A 538 38.43 -1.76 -51.32
C ARG A 538 37.90 -2.23 -52.68
N LYS A 539 37.90 -3.53 -53.00
CA LYS A 539 37.82 -4.01 -54.41
C LYS A 539 36.42 -4.26 -54.99
N ILE A 540 35.38 -4.51 -54.19
CA ILE A 540 34.11 -5.10 -54.67
C ILE A 540 33.00 -4.03 -54.80
N ARG A 541 33.14 -3.08 -55.75
CA ARG A 541 32.18 -1.96 -55.94
C ARG A 541 31.99 -1.44 -57.38
N ALA A 542 32.44 -2.14 -58.43
CA ALA A 542 32.70 -1.51 -59.74
C ALA A 542 31.72 -1.84 -60.91
N ILE A 543 30.79 -2.79 -60.77
CA ILE A 543 30.02 -3.40 -61.88
C ILE A 543 28.63 -3.84 -61.32
N GLU A 544 27.46 -3.70 -61.97
CA GLU A 544 27.03 -3.43 -63.38
C GLU A 544 25.74 -2.54 -63.48
N ARG A 545 25.25 -2.17 -64.70
CA ARG A 545 23.99 -1.40 -64.97
C ARG A 545 23.42 -1.53 -66.44
N VAL A 546 22.07 -1.66 -66.61
CA VAL A 546 21.15 -0.94 -67.61
C VAL A 546 21.30 -1.21 -69.15
N SER A 547 20.34 -1.03 -70.11
CA SER A 547 18.86 -1.26 -70.40
C SER A 547 18.54 -0.71 -71.86
N VAL A 548 17.41 -0.72 -72.63
CA VAL A 548 15.97 -1.22 -72.68
C VAL A 548 15.53 -1.33 -74.21
N VAL A 549 14.20 -1.33 -74.57
CA VAL A 549 13.51 -0.68 -75.76
C VAL A 549 12.67 -1.57 -76.75
N GLN A 550 11.70 -0.97 -77.50
CA GLN A 550 10.61 -1.54 -78.37
C GLN A 550 10.29 -0.72 -79.67
N THR A 551 9.35 -1.12 -80.58
CA THR A 551 8.91 -0.40 -81.84
C THR A 551 7.39 -0.55 -82.25
N LYS A 552 6.90 -0.04 -83.42
CA LYS A 552 5.46 0.20 -83.83
C LYS A 552 5.09 0.10 -85.37
N PRO A 553 3.78 0.16 -85.83
CA PRO A 553 3.27 -0.19 -87.20
C PRO A 553 2.52 0.92 -88.07
N PHE A 554 1.60 0.56 -89.01
CA PHE A 554 1.20 1.23 -90.31
C PHE A 554 -0.34 1.52 -90.56
N ASP A 555 -0.77 2.03 -91.75
CA ASP A 555 -2.04 2.77 -92.09
C ASP A 555 -2.74 2.38 -93.44
N PRO A 556 -4.07 2.62 -93.68
CA PRO A 556 -4.81 2.12 -94.86
C PRO A 556 -5.50 3.18 -95.77
N THR A 557 -4.88 3.53 -96.91
CA THR A 557 -5.58 4.13 -98.08
C THR A 557 -5.68 3.20 -99.30
N ALA A 558 -5.15 1.98 -99.20
CA ALA A 558 -5.39 0.93 -100.17
C ALA A 558 -6.78 0.29 -99.96
N ALA A 559 -7.43 -0.11 -101.04
CA ALA A 559 -8.43 -1.16 -100.95
C ALA A 559 -7.74 -2.45 -100.50
N SER A 560 -8.38 -3.27 -99.66
CA SER A 560 -7.79 -4.54 -99.24
C SER A 560 -7.93 -5.54 -100.40
N ASP A 561 -6.85 -5.78 -101.13
CA ASP A 561 -6.78 -6.67 -102.29
C ASP A 561 -7.08 -8.13 -101.89
N HIS A 562 -8.36 -8.44 -101.78
CA HIS A 562 -8.90 -9.71 -101.27
C HIS A 562 -9.89 -10.36 -102.26
N GLY A 563 -9.90 -9.91 -103.52
CA GLY A 563 -10.38 -10.67 -104.68
C GLY A 563 -11.84 -11.14 -104.65
N LEU A 564 -12.76 -10.40 -104.03
CA LEU A 564 -14.16 -10.79 -103.91
C LEU A 564 -15.02 -10.18 -105.03
N LEU A 565 -15.84 -11.00 -105.70
CA LEU A 565 -16.45 -10.67 -107.01
C LEU A 565 -17.51 -9.55 -107.01
N ASP A 566 -18.06 -9.16 -105.84
CA ASP A 566 -19.04 -8.06 -105.71
C ASP A 566 -18.40 -6.73 -105.26
N GLN A 567 -17.09 -6.54 -105.46
CA GLN A 567 -16.39 -5.27 -105.18
C GLN A 567 -16.71 -4.19 -106.24
N MET A 568 -17.94 -3.68 -106.24
CA MET A 568 -18.31 -2.51 -107.03
C MET A 568 -17.52 -1.28 -106.56
N SER A 569 -17.13 -0.43 -107.52
CA SER A 569 -16.46 0.83 -107.20
C SER A 569 -17.33 1.71 -106.30
N LEU A 570 -16.69 2.47 -105.40
CA LEU A 570 -17.34 3.47 -104.52
C LEU A 570 -18.09 4.58 -105.31
N VAL A 571 -17.94 4.59 -106.65
CA VAL A 571 -18.68 5.43 -107.60
C VAL A 571 -19.93 4.73 -108.16
N GLU A 572 -19.86 3.47 -108.60
CA GLU A 572 -20.99 2.76 -109.24
C GLU A 572 -22.16 2.52 -108.28
N LEU A 573 -21.85 2.32 -107.00
CA LEU A 573 -22.82 2.13 -105.92
C LEU A 573 -23.79 3.33 -105.79
N ARG A 574 -23.49 4.48 -106.40
CA ARG A 574 -24.25 5.74 -106.28
C ARG A 574 -25.48 5.81 -107.18
N GLU A 575 -25.49 5.15 -108.35
CA GLU A 575 -26.55 5.35 -109.36
C GLU A 575 -27.78 4.46 -109.12
N ARG A 576 -27.60 3.17 -108.80
CA ARG A 576 -28.71 2.29 -108.37
C ARG A 576 -29.44 2.84 -107.13
N LEU A 577 -28.72 3.60 -106.30
CA LEU A 577 -29.21 4.33 -105.13
C LEU A 577 -30.19 5.46 -105.51
N ALA A 578 -30.16 5.99 -106.74
CA ALA A 578 -31.00 7.11 -107.16
C ALA A 578 -32.48 6.73 -107.37
N LEU A 579 -32.76 5.56 -107.95
CA LEU A 579 -34.14 5.15 -108.27
C LEU A 579 -34.92 4.64 -107.06
N MET A 580 -34.26 3.97 -106.11
CA MET A 580 -34.92 3.50 -104.88
C MET A 580 -35.39 4.68 -104.00
N LYS A 581 -34.58 5.74 -103.89
CA LYS A 581 -34.92 6.98 -103.16
C LYS A 581 -36.31 7.52 -103.50
N ALA A 582 -36.65 7.63 -104.79
CA ALA A 582 -37.90 8.24 -105.21
C ALA A 582 -39.15 7.48 -104.70
N ARG A 583 -39.07 6.14 -104.61
CA ARG A 583 -40.14 5.31 -104.04
C ARG A 583 -40.15 5.36 -102.51
N ASP A 584 -38.98 5.40 -101.89
CA ASP A 584 -38.85 5.56 -100.44
C ASP A 584 -39.39 6.93 -99.98
N GLU A 585 -39.21 7.99 -100.78
CA GLU A 585 -39.66 9.35 -100.50
C GLU A 585 -41.18 9.47 -100.33
N GLU A 586 -41.98 8.69 -101.05
CA GLU A 586 -43.46 8.72 -100.92
C GLU A 586 -43.92 8.02 -99.64
N LEU A 587 -43.43 6.81 -99.37
CA LEU A 587 -43.66 6.11 -98.11
C LEU A 587 -43.14 6.91 -96.90
N VAL A 588 -42.10 7.72 -97.10
CA VAL A 588 -41.56 8.65 -96.10
C VAL A 588 -42.49 9.87 -95.90
N LYS A 589 -43.26 10.34 -96.88
CA LYS A 589 -44.25 11.43 -96.70
C LYS A 589 -45.40 10.98 -95.79
N GLU A 590 -46.06 9.85 -96.11
CA GLU A 590 -47.15 9.30 -95.28
C GLU A 590 -46.69 9.01 -93.85
N ARG A 591 -45.52 8.37 -93.71
CA ARG A 591 -44.91 8.11 -92.40
C ARG A 591 -44.56 9.40 -91.66
N ARG A 592 -44.15 10.49 -92.34
CA ARG A 592 -43.92 11.80 -91.71
C ARG A 592 -45.21 12.39 -91.16
N GLU A 593 -46.32 12.34 -91.90
CA GLU A 593 -47.61 12.88 -91.42
C GLU A 593 -48.14 12.13 -90.20
N ALA A 594 -48.13 10.80 -90.22
CA ALA A 594 -48.48 9.98 -89.06
C ALA A 594 -47.58 10.30 -87.85
N ASN A 595 -46.26 10.40 -88.08
CA ASN A 595 -45.30 10.81 -87.05
C ASN A 595 -45.52 12.26 -86.54
N VAL A 596 -46.11 13.16 -87.32
CA VAL A 596 -46.41 14.53 -86.87
C VAL A 596 -47.62 14.53 -85.94
N ARG A 597 -48.70 13.83 -86.30
CA ARG A 597 -49.90 13.71 -85.44
C ARG A 597 -49.55 13.04 -84.11
N GLU A 598 -48.85 11.90 -84.16
CA GLU A 598 -48.36 11.24 -82.93
C GLU A 598 -47.45 12.12 -82.07
N LYS A 599 -46.68 13.06 -82.66
CA LYS A 599 -45.86 14.01 -81.90
C LYS A 599 -46.70 15.13 -81.26
N GLN A 600 -47.77 15.56 -81.91
CA GLN A 600 -48.73 16.52 -81.35
C GLN A 600 -49.44 15.91 -80.14
N ASP A 601 -50.05 14.72 -80.29
CA ASP A 601 -50.73 14.01 -79.20
C ASP A 601 -49.82 13.80 -77.99
N LYS A 602 -48.57 13.36 -78.22
CA LYS A 602 -47.58 13.13 -77.17
C LYS A 602 -47.12 14.45 -76.52
N ALA A 603 -47.00 15.54 -77.28
CA ALA A 603 -46.67 16.85 -76.74
C ALA A 603 -47.79 17.40 -75.83
N GLU A 604 -49.06 17.25 -76.24
CA GLU A 604 -50.21 17.68 -75.44
C GLU A 604 -50.32 16.88 -74.13
N GLN A 605 -50.16 15.56 -74.17
CA GLN A 605 -50.15 14.72 -72.97
C GLN A 605 -49.01 15.09 -72.01
N ILE A 606 -47.82 15.40 -72.53
CA ILE A 606 -46.67 15.85 -71.72
C ILE A 606 -46.94 17.24 -71.13
N LEU A 607 -47.58 18.14 -71.86
CA LEU A 607 -47.95 19.49 -71.41
C LEU A 607 -49.00 19.44 -70.28
N GLN A 608 -50.03 18.60 -70.41
CA GLN A 608 -51.03 18.38 -69.36
C GLN A 608 -50.39 17.83 -68.07
N LYS A 609 -49.47 16.86 -68.20
CA LYS A 609 -48.70 16.30 -67.06
C LYS A 609 -47.72 17.31 -66.46
N ALA A 610 -47.14 18.20 -67.26
CA ALA A 610 -46.30 19.29 -66.76
C ALA A 610 -47.13 20.32 -65.95
N GLN A 611 -48.33 20.67 -66.42
CA GLN A 611 -49.24 21.57 -65.71
C GLN A 611 -49.76 20.97 -64.39
N SER A 612 -50.14 19.69 -64.37
CA SER A 612 -50.58 19.02 -63.14
C SER A 612 -49.45 18.96 -62.11
N LEU A 613 -48.24 18.58 -62.53
CA LEU A 613 -47.05 18.59 -61.67
C LEU A 613 -46.67 19.98 -61.17
N SER A 614 -46.86 21.04 -61.98
CA SER A 614 -46.60 22.41 -61.56
C SER A 614 -47.50 22.83 -60.40
N ARG A 615 -48.82 22.60 -60.52
CA ARG A 615 -49.80 22.87 -59.44
C ARG A 615 -49.47 22.09 -58.17
N VAL A 616 -49.13 20.80 -58.30
CA VAL A 616 -48.75 19.93 -57.18
C VAL A 616 -47.47 20.40 -56.50
N ARG A 617 -46.46 20.86 -57.26
CA ARG A 617 -45.21 21.42 -56.72
C ARG A 617 -45.44 22.74 -55.99
N ALA A 618 -46.31 23.62 -56.49
CA ALA A 618 -46.65 24.86 -55.82
C ALA A 618 -47.32 24.62 -54.45
N LEU A 619 -48.30 23.72 -54.38
CA LEU A 619 -48.95 23.34 -53.12
C LEU A 619 -47.96 22.66 -52.16
N ALA A 620 -47.18 21.70 -52.64
CA ALA A 620 -46.17 21.02 -51.84
C ALA A 620 -45.06 21.96 -51.34
N LEU A 621 -44.74 23.03 -52.07
CA LEU A 621 -43.82 24.08 -51.62
C LEU A 621 -44.43 24.92 -50.49
N GLN A 622 -45.70 25.32 -50.62
CA GLN A 622 -46.43 26.06 -49.58
C GLN A 622 -46.59 25.25 -48.29
N GLU A 623 -46.98 23.97 -48.37
CA GLU A 623 -46.99 23.07 -47.22
C GLU A 623 -45.60 22.90 -46.60
N ALA A 624 -44.55 22.79 -47.43
CA ALA A 624 -43.18 22.60 -46.96
C ALA A 624 -42.57 23.87 -46.34
N THR A 625 -42.98 25.08 -46.74
CA THR A 625 -42.56 26.31 -46.05
C THR A 625 -43.30 26.46 -44.72
N GLN A 626 -44.60 26.22 -44.67
CA GLN A 626 -45.41 26.24 -43.44
C GLN A 626 -44.88 25.25 -42.39
N ARG A 627 -44.72 23.97 -42.74
CA ARG A 627 -44.16 22.95 -41.84
C ARG A 627 -42.74 23.31 -41.39
N LYS A 628 -41.90 23.91 -42.24
CA LYS A 628 -40.55 24.38 -41.84
C LYS A 628 -40.60 25.55 -40.87
N THR A 629 -41.56 26.47 -40.98
CA THR A 629 -41.72 27.56 -40.00
C THR A 629 -42.26 27.05 -38.66
N GLU A 630 -43.19 26.10 -38.70
CA GLU A 630 -43.75 25.45 -37.51
C GLU A 630 -42.68 24.62 -36.78
N GLU A 631 -42.00 23.69 -37.48
CA GLU A 631 -40.89 22.90 -36.92
C GLU A 631 -39.76 23.78 -36.32
N ARG A 632 -39.50 24.96 -36.89
CA ARG A 632 -38.50 25.89 -36.35
C ARG A 632 -38.98 26.50 -35.03
N ALA A 633 -40.19 27.04 -35.00
CA ALA A 633 -40.79 27.62 -33.80
C ALA A 633 -40.97 26.59 -32.68
N GLU A 634 -41.32 25.35 -33.00
CA GLU A 634 -41.40 24.26 -32.03
C GLU A 634 -40.02 23.88 -31.48
N ARG A 635 -39.00 23.69 -32.34
CA ARG A 635 -37.62 23.39 -31.90
C ARG A 635 -37.01 24.49 -31.04
N GLU A 636 -37.34 25.76 -31.30
CA GLU A 636 -36.89 26.87 -30.43
C GLU A 636 -37.59 26.84 -29.08
N ARG A 637 -38.91 26.61 -29.04
CA ARG A 637 -39.68 26.42 -27.79
C ARG A 637 -39.20 25.20 -26.98
N GLU A 638 -38.86 24.09 -27.65
CA GLU A 638 -38.26 22.92 -27.00
C GLU A 638 -36.89 23.25 -26.41
N ARG A 639 -36.00 23.90 -27.17
CA ARG A 639 -34.65 24.28 -26.69
C ARG A 639 -34.72 25.18 -25.46
N ILE A 640 -35.63 26.15 -25.43
CA ILE A 640 -35.84 27.03 -24.26
C ILE A 640 -36.28 26.20 -23.05
N ARG A 641 -37.27 25.31 -23.19
CA ARG A 641 -37.70 24.40 -22.11
C ARG A 641 -36.61 23.45 -21.63
N GLU A 642 -35.73 22.99 -22.52
CA GLU A 642 -34.56 22.16 -22.15
C GLU A 642 -33.53 22.96 -21.36
N GLN A 643 -33.29 24.23 -21.71
CA GLN A 643 -32.43 25.13 -20.96
C GLN A 643 -33.00 25.40 -19.56
N GLU A 644 -34.28 25.76 -19.46
CA GLU A 644 -34.98 25.95 -18.17
C GLU A 644 -34.92 24.70 -17.27
N ARG A 645 -35.19 23.51 -17.83
CA ARG A 645 -35.09 22.23 -17.10
C ARG A 645 -33.65 21.97 -16.63
N HIS A 646 -32.65 22.26 -17.48
CA HIS A 646 -31.25 22.06 -17.13
C HIS A 646 -30.80 23.00 -16.00
N GLU A 647 -31.16 24.27 -16.05
CA GLU A 647 -30.86 25.26 -15.00
C GLU A 647 -31.52 24.88 -13.68
N GLN A 648 -32.79 24.48 -13.70
CA GLN A 648 -33.49 23.98 -12.50
C GLN A 648 -32.81 22.75 -11.90
N ALA A 649 -32.36 21.80 -12.73
CA ALA A 649 -31.63 20.62 -12.29
C ALA A 649 -30.25 20.97 -11.68
N VAL A 650 -29.53 21.94 -12.27
CA VAL A 650 -28.24 22.45 -11.76
C VAL A 650 -28.42 23.17 -10.42
N VAL A 651 -29.44 24.03 -10.27
CA VAL A 651 -29.76 24.71 -9.00
C VAL A 651 -30.17 23.69 -7.93
N ALA A 652 -30.96 22.68 -8.28
CA ALA A 652 -31.34 21.61 -7.35
C ALA A 652 -30.13 20.75 -6.91
N ALA A 653 -29.15 20.52 -7.80
CA ALA A 653 -27.90 19.85 -7.45
C ALA A 653 -27.03 20.72 -6.53
N GLN A 654 -26.90 22.02 -6.81
CA GLN A 654 -26.13 22.96 -5.99
C GLN A 654 -26.71 23.10 -4.57
N LYS A 655 -28.05 23.12 -4.42
CA LYS A 655 -28.70 23.08 -3.09
C LYS A 655 -28.32 21.82 -2.31
N LYS A 656 -28.52 20.63 -2.90
CA LYS A 656 -28.14 19.34 -2.28
C LYS A 656 -26.65 19.23 -1.92
N ILE A 657 -25.78 19.93 -2.65
CA ILE A 657 -24.34 20.05 -2.34
C ILE A 657 -24.12 20.98 -1.13
N PHE A 658 -24.77 22.14 -1.10
CA PHE A 658 -24.69 23.10 0.00
C PHE A 658 -25.23 22.51 1.31
N ASP A 659 -26.43 21.91 1.27
CA ASP A 659 -27.11 21.33 2.43
C ASP A 659 -26.20 20.29 3.12
N LYS A 660 -25.61 19.37 2.34
CA LYS A 660 -24.66 18.36 2.84
C LYS A 660 -23.40 18.96 3.48
N ARG A 661 -22.86 20.05 2.92
CA ARG A 661 -21.66 20.69 3.49
C ARG A 661 -21.97 21.36 4.83
N GLU A 662 -23.14 21.97 4.99
CA GLU A 662 -23.59 22.51 6.27
C GLU A 662 -23.94 21.39 7.28
N GLU A 663 -24.55 20.28 6.86
CA GLU A 663 -24.74 19.08 7.71
C GLU A 663 -23.41 18.55 8.26
N GLN A 664 -22.41 18.36 7.38
CA GLN A 664 -21.07 17.88 7.74
C GLN A 664 -20.34 18.86 8.65
N LYS A 665 -20.42 20.16 8.37
CA LYS A 665 -19.85 21.23 9.20
C LYS A 665 -20.48 21.25 10.59
N ALA A 666 -21.81 21.12 10.70
CA ALA A 666 -22.50 21.00 11.98
C ALA A 666 -22.10 19.72 12.75
N GLN A 667 -21.82 18.61 12.06
CA GLN A 667 -21.26 17.40 12.68
C GLN A 667 -19.82 17.62 13.19
N GLN A 668 -18.97 18.30 12.41
CA GLN A 668 -17.60 18.65 12.81
C GLN A 668 -17.58 19.63 14.01
N GLU A 669 -18.48 20.60 14.04
CA GLU A 669 -18.62 21.55 15.16
C GLU A 669 -19.07 20.84 16.45
N LYS A 670 -20.04 19.90 16.36
CA LYS A 670 -20.42 19.02 17.48
C LYS A 670 -19.25 18.18 17.99
N LEU A 671 -18.56 17.46 17.10
CA LEU A 671 -17.37 16.67 17.46
C LEU A 671 -16.28 17.54 18.11
N ALA A 672 -16.08 18.78 17.62
CA ALA A 672 -15.14 19.72 18.20
C ALA A 672 -15.57 20.21 19.61
N THR A 673 -16.86 20.36 19.88
CA THR A 673 -17.34 20.63 21.26
C THR A 673 -17.16 19.42 22.18
N GLU A 674 -17.48 18.21 21.74
CA GLU A 674 -17.27 16.97 22.51
C GLU A 674 -15.78 16.76 22.85
N LEU A 675 -14.88 16.95 21.89
CA LEU A 675 -13.43 16.85 22.11
C LEU A 675 -12.91 17.90 23.09
N ARG A 676 -13.46 19.12 23.09
CA ARG A 676 -13.15 20.17 24.09
C ARG A 676 -13.65 19.80 25.48
N GLU A 677 -14.82 19.17 25.59
CA GLU A 677 -15.29 18.65 26.88
C GLU A 677 -14.43 17.49 27.39
N ILE A 678 -14.04 16.55 26.52
CA ILE A 678 -13.17 15.43 26.87
C ILE A 678 -11.79 15.94 27.31
N ALA A 679 -11.26 17.00 26.68
CA ALA A 679 -10.05 17.67 27.12
C ALA A 679 -10.19 18.23 28.55
N LYS A 680 -11.22 19.05 28.81
CA LYS A 680 -11.50 19.60 30.16
C LYS A 680 -11.68 18.51 31.22
N LYS A 681 -12.41 17.44 30.89
CA LYS A 681 -12.62 16.27 31.76
C LYS A 681 -11.29 15.56 32.07
N ARG A 682 -10.35 15.49 31.11
CA ARG A 682 -8.99 14.95 31.32
C ARG A 682 -8.09 15.87 32.13
N GLU A 683 -8.16 17.19 31.93
CA GLU A 683 -7.39 18.17 32.72
C GLU A 683 -7.80 18.11 34.21
N PHE A 684 -9.10 18.04 34.49
CA PHE A 684 -9.64 17.91 35.84
C PHE A 684 -9.21 16.60 36.55
N LEU A 685 -9.21 15.48 35.81
CA LEU A 685 -8.72 14.19 36.30
C LEU A 685 -7.19 14.15 36.44
N GLY A 686 -6.45 14.88 35.59
CA GLY A 686 -4.99 15.02 35.68
C GLY A 686 -4.54 15.75 36.94
N ALA A 687 -5.13 16.91 37.23
CA ALA A 687 -4.88 17.64 38.47
C ALA A 687 -5.24 16.81 39.72
N SER A 688 -6.32 16.02 39.64
CA SER A 688 -6.70 15.08 40.70
C SER A 688 -5.67 13.96 40.91
N ARG A 689 -5.01 13.51 39.84
CA ARG A 689 -3.99 12.45 39.89
C ARG A 689 -2.68 12.91 40.52
N GLU A 690 -2.16 14.07 40.11
CA GLU A 690 -0.93 14.63 40.71
C GLU A 690 -1.11 14.89 42.22
N ALA A 691 -2.28 15.36 42.63
CA ALA A 691 -2.64 15.55 44.04
C ALA A 691 -2.72 14.23 44.85
N VAL A 692 -2.98 13.08 44.20
CA VAL A 692 -2.96 11.75 44.84
C VAL A 692 -1.54 11.20 44.88
N GLU A 693 -0.77 11.29 43.79
CA GLU A 693 0.62 10.82 43.74
C GLU A 693 1.51 11.56 44.76
N ALA A 694 1.28 12.87 44.98
CA ALA A 694 1.93 13.65 46.03
C ALA A 694 1.62 13.15 47.45
N LYS A 695 0.36 12.80 47.74
CA LYS A 695 -0.05 12.27 49.06
C LYS A 695 0.55 10.89 49.33
N VAL A 696 0.57 10.00 48.33
CA VAL A 696 1.19 8.68 48.44
C VAL A 696 2.69 8.80 48.78
N HIS A 697 3.40 9.74 48.16
CA HIS A 697 4.80 10.01 48.49
C HIS A 697 4.96 10.53 49.93
N GLU A 698 4.10 11.44 50.38
CA GLU A 698 4.11 11.94 51.77
C GLU A 698 3.85 10.82 52.80
N GLU A 699 2.94 9.89 52.51
CA GLU A 699 2.65 8.72 53.35
C GLU A 699 3.81 7.71 53.38
N GLN A 700 4.53 7.52 52.27
CA GLN A 700 5.74 6.69 52.22
C GLN A 700 6.88 7.29 53.08
N VAL A 701 7.10 8.61 53.00
CA VAL A 701 8.07 9.32 53.86
C VAL A 701 7.69 9.20 55.34
N LYS A 702 6.40 9.38 55.68
CA LYS A 702 5.87 9.12 57.03
C LYS A 702 6.04 7.65 57.46
N GLY A 703 5.96 6.70 56.53
CA GLY A 703 6.25 5.28 56.75
C GLY A 703 7.70 5.03 57.16
N ALA A 704 8.67 5.49 56.36
CA ALA A 704 10.08 5.37 56.65
C ALA A 704 10.48 6.02 57.99
N ALA A 705 9.88 7.18 58.31
CA ALA A 705 10.10 7.87 59.59
C ALA A 705 9.59 7.06 60.81
N ARG A 706 8.47 6.33 60.68
CA ARG A 706 7.98 5.42 61.73
C ARG A 706 8.92 4.23 61.90
N GLU A 707 9.39 3.64 60.81
CA GLU A 707 10.30 2.49 60.83
C GLU A 707 11.66 2.84 61.47
N ALA A 708 12.21 4.01 61.14
CA ALA A 708 13.45 4.53 61.75
C ALA A 708 13.32 4.70 63.28
N ARG A 709 12.20 5.27 63.76
CA ARG A 709 11.91 5.40 65.20
C ARG A 709 11.79 4.04 65.89
N GLN A 710 11.14 3.05 65.27
CA GLN A 710 11.07 1.69 65.82
C GLN A 710 12.44 1.00 65.88
N ARG A 711 13.31 1.19 64.88
CA ARG A 711 14.71 0.71 64.93
C ARG A 711 15.48 1.34 66.09
N GLN A 712 15.34 2.65 66.32
CA GLN A 712 15.96 3.36 67.44
C GLN A 712 15.44 2.86 68.80
N GLN A 713 14.12 2.70 68.97
CA GLN A 713 13.53 2.16 70.21
C GLN A 713 14.00 0.72 70.50
N ARG A 714 14.06 -0.15 69.48
CA ARG A 714 14.60 -1.52 69.64
C ARG A 714 16.07 -1.52 70.03
N ALA A 715 16.88 -0.61 69.49
CA ALA A 715 18.29 -0.47 69.89
C ALA A 715 18.42 -0.07 71.37
N LEU A 716 17.62 0.90 71.84
CA LEU A 716 17.61 1.33 73.24
C LEU A 716 17.13 0.22 74.20
N ILE A 717 16.09 -0.53 73.84
CA ILE A 717 15.60 -1.67 74.62
C ILE A 717 16.67 -2.76 74.72
N ASN A 718 17.37 -3.08 73.62
CA ASN A 718 18.46 -4.05 73.61
C ASN A 718 19.65 -3.58 74.47
N GLN A 719 19.98 -2.29 74.45
CA GLN A 719 21.03 -1.74 75.30
C GLN A 719 20.66 -1.84 76.79
N ALA A 720 19.44 -1.42 77.16
CA ALA A 720 18.95 -1.53 78.54
C ALA A 720 18.91 -2.99 79.02
N MET A 721 18.57 -3.95 78.15
CA MET A 721 18.66 -5.38 78.46
C MET A 721 20.10 -5.79 78.78
N VAL A 722 21.08 -5.44 77.93
CA VAL A 722 22.51 -5.74 78.15
C VAL A 722 23.04 -5.11 79.45
N GLU A 723 22.64 -3.89 79.76
CA GLU A 723 23.00 -3.20 81.00
C GLU A 723 22.36 -3.87 82.23
N SER A 724 21.10 -4.31 82.14
CA SER A 724 20.44 -5.09 83.21
C SER A 724 21.09 -6.45 83.45
N VAL A 725 21.61 -7.10 82.40
CA VAL A 725 22.38 -8.36 82.52
C VAL A 725 23.71 -8.09 83.22
N ARG A 726 24.46 -7.04 82.82
CA ARG A 726 25.71 -6.64 83.48
C ARG A 726 25.53 -6.31 84.96
N ALA A 727 24.43 -5.64 85.33
CA ALA A 727 24.12 -5.35 86.72
C ALA A 727 23.88 -6.63 87.53
N LYS A 728 23.10 -7.58 87.00
CA LYS A 728 22.87 -8.89 87.63
C LYS A 728 24.16 -9.70 87.77
N ASP A 729 25.00 -9.69 86.73
CA ASP A 729 26.29 -10.37 86.71
C ASP A 729 27.25 -9.82 87.78
N HIS A 730 27.22 -8.50 88.01
CA HIS A 730 27.97 -7.85 89.10
C HIS A 730 27.43 -8.25 90.48
N THR A 731 26.10 -8.21 90.69
CA THR A 731 25.51 -8.63 91.97
C THR A 731 25.77 -10.10 92.28
N LEU A 732 25.75 -10.98 91.26
CA LEU A 732 26.04 -12.41 91.42
C LEU A 732 27.49 -12.61 91.89
N ARG A 733 28.46 -11.95 91.25
CA ARG A 733 29.89 -12.02 91.63
C ARG A 733 30.12 -11.53 93.07
N MET A 734 29.39 -10.49 93.51
CA MET A 734 29.46 -10.02 94.90
C MET A 734 28.86 -11.05 95.88
N GLN A 735 27.73 -11.68 95.54
CA GLN A 735 27.13 -12.75 96.35
C GLN A 735 28.00 -14.00 96.43
N THR A 736 28.66 -14.42 95.34
CA THR A 736 29.65 -15.51 95.35
C THR A 736 30.80 -15.17 96.29
N ARG A 737 31.38 -13.96 96.16
CA ARG A 737 32.48 -13.51 97.03
C ARG A 737 32.09 -13.43 98.50
N GLU A 738 30.85 -13.06 98.82
CA GLU A 738 30.33 -13.13 100.19
C GLU A 738 30.17 -14.58 100.68
N ALA A 739 29.70 -15.50 99.84
CA ALA A 739 29.57 -16.91 100.18
C ALA A 739 30.94 -17.55 100.45
N ASP A 740 31.95 -17.27 99.61
CA ASP A 740 33.34 -17.71 99.81
C ASP A 740 33.91 -17.21 101.14
N MET A 741 33.68 -15.93 101.46
CA MET A 741 34.12 -15.32 102.73
C MET A 741 33.38 -15.86 103.96
N ARG A 742 32.13 -16.31 103.82
CA ARG A 742 31.37 -16.98 104.89
C ARG A 742 31.91 -18.40 105.10
N ALA A 743 32.03 -19.20 104.04
CA ALA A 743 32.60 -20.54 104.09
C ALA A 743 34.02 -20.55 104.70
N HIS A 744 34.85 -19.54 104.41
CA HIS A 744 36.17 -19.42 105.02
C HIS A 744 36.10 -19.15 106.54
N LYS A 745 35.12 -18.36 107.02
CA LYS A 745 34.87 -18.17 108.46
C LYS A 745 34.35 -19.44 109.11
N ASP A 746 33.37 -20.10 108.50
CA ASP A 746 32.81 -21.36 109.01
C ASP A 746 33.90 -22.44 109.19
N ILE A 747 34.89 -22.48 108.30
CA ILE A 747 36.09 -23.33 108.41
C ILE A 747 37.01 -22.90 109.57
N GLN A 748 37.19 -21.60 109.80
CA GLN A 748 37.97 -21.08 110.93
C GLN A 748 37.29 -21.37 112.27
N ASP A 749 35.96 -21.17 112.37
CA ASP A 749 35.18 -21.40 113.58
C ASP A 749 35.04 -22.91 113.88
N ALA A 750 34.94 -23.76 112.85
CA ALA A 750 35.04 -25.22 113.01
C ALA A 750 36.43 -25.69 113.45
N TYR A 751 37.50 -24.93 113.17
CA TYR A 751 38.85 -25.22 113.65
C TYR A 751 39.06 -24.74 115.09
N THR A 752 38.60 -23.54 115.45
CA THR A 752 38.68 -23.04 116.84
C THR A 752 37.85 -23.90 117.79
N HIS A 753 36.63 -24.30 117.42
CA HIS A 753 35.80 -25.17 118.26
C HIS A 753 36.47 -26.53 118.51
N LYS A 754 37.10 -27.14 117.49
CA LYS A 754 37.90 -28.37 117.67
C LYS A 754 39.08 -28.17 118.61
N MET A 755 39.79 -27.04 118.51
CA MET A 755 40.89 -26.71 119.42
C MET A 755 40.42 -26.44 120.85
N GLU A 756 39.20 -25.91 121.04
CA GLU A 756 38.58 -25.79 122.36
C GLU A 756 38.10 -27.13 122.92
N ASP A 757 37.48 -28.00 122.11
CA ASP A 757 37.06 -29.33 122.57
C ASP A 757 38.25 -30.21 122.97
N MET A 758 39.37 -30.15 122.23
CA MET A 758 40.61 -30.80 122.62
C MET A 758 41.13 -30.27 123.97
N ARG A 759 41.04 -28.96 124.24
CA ARG A 759 41.39 -28.38 125.56
C ARG A 759 40.43 -28.83 126.65
N ARG A 760 39.13 -28.86 126.41
CA ARG A 760 38.09 -29.33 127.35
C ARG A 760 38.34 -30.80 127.73
N GLN A 761 38.64 -31.66 126.76
CA GLN A 761 38.98 -33.07 127.01
C GLN A 761 40.27 -33.22 127.84
N ASP A 762 41.30 -32.45 127.52
CA ASP A 762 42.59 -32.45 128.25
C ASP A 762 42.46 -31.88 129.68
N GLU A 763 41.55 -30.93 129.91
CA GLU A 763 41.17 -30.45 131.25
C GLU A 763 40.36 -31.49 132.04
N ILE A 764 39.42 -32.20 131.39
CA ILE A 764 38.65 -33.28 132.01
C ILE A 764 39.58 -34.43 132.44
N LEU A 765 40.55 -34.84 131.61
CA LEU A 765 41.56 -35.83 131.96
C LEU A 765 42.41 -35.39 133.16
N LYS A 766 42.80 -34.11 133.23
CA LYS A 766 43.51 -33.56 134.39
C LYS A 766 42.61 -33.45 135.63
N ALA A 767 41.30 -33.29 135.47
CA ALA A 767 40.34 -33.26 136.57
C ALA A 767 40.11 -34.66 137.15
N THR A 768 39.91 -35.69 136.32
CA THR A 768 39.73 -37.08 136.79
C THR A 768 40.98 -37.66 137.43
N LEU A 769 42.18 -37.30 136.95
CA LEU A 769 43.45 -37.68 137.59
C LEU A 769 43.59 -37.04 138.99
N ARG A 770 43.22 -35.78 139.15
CA ARG A 770 43.14 -35.13 140.48
C ARG A 770 42.06 -35.77 141.36
N SER A 771 40.95 -36.18 140.75
CA SER A 771 39.90 -37.06 141.27
C SER A 771 40.45 -38.26 142.07
N SER A 772 41.12 -39.18 141.38
CA SER A 772 41.61 -40.43 141.97
C SER A 772 42.69 -40.20 143.04
N ILE A 773 43.60 -39.24 142.85
CA ILE A 773 44.62 -38.87 143.84
C ILE A 773 43.97 -38.38 145.14
N GLN A 774 42.94 -37.52 145.04
CA GLN A 774 42.23 -36.99 146.20
C GLN A 774 41.45 -38.08 146.95
N ALA A 775 40.87 -39.05 146.23
CA ALA A 775 40.16 -40.19 146.82
C ALA A 775 41.11 -41.09 147.64
N ALA A 776 42.22 -41.54 147.05
CA ALA A 776 43.19 -42.41 147.70
C ALA A 776 43.81 -41.77 148.97
N HIS A 777 44.09 -40.47 148.91
CA HIS A 777 44.56 -39.70 150.07
C HIS A 777 43.53 -39.65 151.21
N ASN A 778 42.24 -39.51 150.88
CA ASN A 778 41.17 -39.45 151.88
C ASN A 778 40.93 -40.82 152.54
N GLU A 779 41.04 -41.92 151.80
CA GLU A 779 40.96 -43.28 152.36
C GLU A 779 42.10 -43.55 153.35
N GLN A 780 43.35 -43.23 152.98
CA GLN A 780 44.49 -43.30 153.91
C GLN A 780 44.23 -42.49 155.18
N LYS A 781 43.79 -41.23 155.04
CA LYS A 781 43.52 -40.34 156.16
C LYS A 781 42.42 -40.86 157.11
N ALA A 782 41.37 -41.50 156.57
CA ALA A 782 40.32 -42.14 157.37
C ALA A 782 40.86 -43.32 158.19
N THR A 783 41.73 -44.16 157.61
CA THR A 783 42.37 -45.26 158.36
C THR A 783 43.30 -44.75 159.46
N GLU A 784 44.06 -43.67 159.20
CA GLU A 784 44.88 -43.03 160.22
C GLU A 784 44.05 -42.44 161.36
N GLU A 785 42.92 -41.80 161.07
CA GLU A 785 42.07 -41.16 162.08
C GLU A 785 41.40 -42.20 162.99
N HIS A 786 40.92 -43.32 162.43
CA HIS A 786 40.39 -44.42 163.23
C HIS A 786 41.47 -45.12 164.08
N LEU A 787 42.71 -45.22 163.60
CA LEU A 787 43.84 -45.71 164.41
C LEU A 787 44.21 -44.75 165.54
N LYS A 788 44.23 -43.43 165.29
CA LYS A 788 44.50 -42.40 166.30
C LYS A 788 43.43 -42.40 167.40
N GLU A 789 42.16 -42.54 167.04
CA GLU A 789 41.04 -42.59 167.98
C GLU A 789 41.10 -43.82 168.91
N LYS A 790 41.47 -45.00 168.37
CA LYS A 790 41.76 -46.21 169.17
C LYS A 790 42.99 -46.07 170.08
N LEU A 791 43.99 -45.29 169.68
CA LEU A 791 45.20 -45.09 170.48
C LEU A 791 44.96 -44.07 171.60
N ALA A 792 44.14 -43.03 171.34
CA ALA A 792 43.72 -42.03 172.32
C ALA A 792 42.95 -42.65 173.51
N SER A 793 42.06 -43.61 173.26
CA SER A 793 41.29 -44.29 174.32
C SER A 793 42.14 -45.16 175.25
N LEU A 794 43.30 -45.63 174.78
CA LEU A 794 44.24 -46.45 175.56
C LEU A 794 45.24 -45.64 176.40
N GLN A 795 45.51 -44.37 176.05
CA GLN A 795 46.51 -43.54 176.74
C GLN A 795 46.03 -42.08 176.96
N PRO A 796 44.98 -41.86 177.78
CA PRO A 796 44.33 -40.56 177.91
C PRO A 796 45.26 -39.43 178.41
N TYR A 797 46.27 -39.72 179.23
CA TYR A 797 47.20 -38.69 179.71
C TYR A 797 48.07 -38.10 178.59
N ALA A 798 48.59 -38.94 177.69
CA ALA A 798 49.51 -38.54 176.64
C ALA A 798 48.88 -37.55 175.65
N ASP A 799 47.61 -37.78 175.27
CA ASP A 799 46.93 -36.94 174.30
C ASP A 799 46.56 -35.55 174.86
N THR A 800 46.34 -35.39 176.17
CA THR A 800 46.15 -34.05 176.77
C THR A 800 47.39 -33.16 176.65
N VAL A 801 48.59 -33.76 176.70
CA VAL A 801 49.86 -33.05 176.46
C VAL A 801 50.00 -32.68 174.98
N LYS A 802 49.59 -33.60 174.09
CA LYS A 802 49.66 -33.45 172.62
C LYS A 802 48.71 -32.37 172.09
N GLN A 803 47.47 -32.29 172.60
CA GLN A 803 46.53 -31.24 172.21
C GLN A 803 47.03 -29.83 172.62
N ARG A 804 47.65 -29.71 173.80
CA ARG A 804 48.27 -28.46 174.27
C ARG A 804 49.44 -27.98 173.40
N SER A 805 50.20 -28.87 172.76
CA SER A 805 51.25 -28.47 171.82
C SER A 805 50.68 -28.00 170.47
N ILE A 806 49.60 -28.63 170.00
CA ILE A 806 48.91 -28.26 168.74
C ILE A 806 48.27 -26.87 168.84
N GLN A 807 47.69 -26.49 169.99
CA GLN A 807 47.17 -25.12 170.20
C GLN A 807 48.28 -24.07 170.05
N LYS A 808 49.42 -24.24 170.74
CA LYS A 808 50.59 -23.35 170.61
C LYS A 808 51.19 -23.27 169.20
N ALA A 809 50.96 -24.27 168.35
CA ALA A 809 51.38 -24.24 166.95
C ALA A 809 50.46 -23.36 166.08
N ARG A 810 49.13 -23.48 166.26
CA ARG A 810 48.14 -22.69 165.48
C ARG A 810 48.25 -21.17 165.72
N GLU A 811 48.68 -20.76 166.91
CA GLU A 811 48.90 -19.34 167.24
C GLU A 811 50.14 -18.70 166.56
N ARG A 812 51.03 -19.51 165.95
CA ARG A 812 52.28 -19.03 165.34
C ARG A 812 52.21 -18.78 163.83
N SER A 813 51.27 -19.38 163.09
CA SER A 813 51.16 -19.24 161.63
C SER A 813 50.47 -17.93 161.23
N LYS A 814 51.27 -16.88 160.95
CA LYS A 814 50.83 -15.52 160.58
C LYS A 814 51.12 -15.16 159.10
N SER A 815 50.46 -14.08 158.65
CA SER A 815 50.89 -13.11 157.61
C SER A 815 50.53 -13.35 156.11
N PRO A 816 50.46 -12.27 155.27
CA PRO A 816 49.86 -12.31 153.91
C PRO A 816 50.75 -11.79 152.73
N PRO A 817 50.36 -12.04 151.46
CA PRO A 817 50.78 -11.27 150.26
C PRO A 817 49.77 -10.15 149.91
N ARG A 818 50.05 -8.95 149.37
CA ARG A 818 50.99 -8.36 148.37
C ARG A 818 50.55 -8.43 146.89
N GLN A 819 50.72 -7.30 146.19
CA GLN A 819 50.27 -6.98 144.81
C GLN A 819 51.35 -7.23 143.75
N ASP A 820 50.97 -7.19 142.46
CA ASP A 820 51.87 -6.87 141.34
C ASP A 820 51.17 -5.95 140.28
N ARG A 821 51.92 -5.32 139.37
CA ARG A 821 51.45 -4.29 138.39
C ARG A 821 52.25 -4.26 137.07
N GLY A 822 51.57 -4.41 135.93
CA GLY A 822 52.07 -3.97 134.61
C GLY A 822 51.44 -4.65 133.37
N ARG A 823 51.55 -4.14 132.13
CA ARG A 823 52.06 -2.83 131.65
C ARG A 823 51.76 -2.56 130.14
N ARG A 824 51.01 -1.49 129.78
CA ARG A 824 51.12 -0.65 128.53
C ARG A 824 50.79 -1.32 127.15
N ARG A 825 50.52 -0.64 126.00
CA ARG A 825 50.34 0.79 125.56
C ARG A 825 49.53 0.81 124.22
N MET A 826 48.53 1.69 123.99
CA MET A 826 48.53 3.05 123.36
C MET A 826 48.91 3.18 121.87
N LYS A 827 47.94 3.61 121.04
CA LYS A 827 47.95 4.74 120.05
C LYS A 827 46.58 4.74 119.31
N ASP A 828 45.75 5.79 119.24
CA ASP A 828 45.88 7.25 118.97
C ASP A 828 46.13 7.56 117.46
N GLU A 829 45.59 8.59 116.77
CA GLU A 829 44.31 9.35 116.77
C GLU A 829 44.32 10.37 115.57
N VAL A 830 43.23 11.14 115.33
CA VAL A 830 43.19 12.54 114.77
C VAL A 830 43.29 12.87 113.24
N SER A 831 42.46 13.86 112.81
CA SER A 831 42.55 14.80 111.65
C SER A 831 42.22 14.39 110.20
N ILE A 832 41.86 15.30 109.25
CA ILE A 832 40.99 16.53 109.25
C ILE A 832 40.74 17.04 107.80
N GLU A 833 39.59 17.69 107.56
CA GLU A 833 39.21 18.72 106.54
C GLU A 833 39.60 18.75 105.03
N GLN A 834 38.57 19.13 104.24
CA GLN A 834 38.50 20.12 103.13
C GLN A 834 39.17 19.96 101.75
N GLN A 835 38.34 20.32 100.75
CA GLN A 835 38.47 20.81 99.36
C GLN A 835 39.82 21.28 98.78
N ALA A 836 39.92 21.19 97.44
CA ALA A 836 40.41 22.20 96.46
C ALA A 836 41.27 21.65 95.30
N GLU A 837 41.24 22.38 94.19
CA GLU A 837 41.59 22.00 92.82
C GLU A 837 43.09 22.07 92.44
N ASP A 838 43.41 21.38 91.33
CA ASP A 838 44.23 21.86 90.19
C ASP A 838 45.76 21.61 90.00
N ALA A 839 46.08 21.44 88.70
CA ALA A 839 47.30 21.82 87.95
C ALA A 839 48.63 20.99 87.96
N SER A 840 48.84 20.27 86.84
CA SER A 840 49.96 20.44 85.88
C SER A 840 51.45 20.06 86.19
N ALA A 841 51.91 18.94 85.61
CA ALA A 841 53.09 18.82 84.69
C ALA A 841 53.08 17.40 84.03
N ARG A 842 53.40 17.11 82.76
CA ARG A 842 54.45 17.52 81.77
C ARG A 842 55.87 17.02 82.11
N ALA A 843 56.66 16.44 81.20
CA ALA A 843 56.50 16.06 79.77
C ALA A 843 57.50 14.91 79.44
N ASP A 844 57.65 14.33 78.23
CA ASP A 844 57.05 14.59 76.90
C ASP A 844 56.77 13.22 76.18
N ALA A 845 56.99 12.87 74.90
CA ALA A 845 57.59 13.51 73.71
C ALA A 845 56.93 13.04 72.39
N VAL A 846 57.08 13.80 71.31
CA VAL A 846 56.47 13.64 69.96
C VAL A 846 57.40 14.28 68.89
N PRO A 847 57.21 14.12 67.54
CA PRO A 847 56.09 13.57 66.76
C PRO A 847 56.57 12.39 65.82
N TYR A 848 56.14 12.08 64.56
CA TYR A 848 55.29 12.76 63.56
C TYR A 848 54.81 11.84 62.40
N LEU A 849 54.10 12.45 61.43
CA LEU A 849 53.77 12.06 60.04
C LEU A 849 52.89 10.83 59.69
N SER A 850 51.63 11.20 59.36
CA SER A 850 50.91 10.90 58.10
C SER A 850 50.09 9.60 57.88
N THR A 851 48.77 9.86 57.74
CA THR A 851 47.81 9.30 56.77
C THR A 851 47.25 7.86 56.88
N ILE A 852 45.94 7.83 57.16
CA ILE A 852 44.90 6.92 56.59
C ILE A 852 44.93 5.45 57.05
N GLU A 853 44.37 5.19 58.23
CA GLU A 853 43.56 3.99 58.51
C GLU A 853 42.27 4.39 59.29
N ALA A 854 41.37 5.10 58.61
CA ALA A 854 40.01 5.30 59.10
C ALA A 854 39.08 4.18 58.60
N LEU A 855 38.06 3.82 59.41
CA LEU A 855 36.96 2.91 59.08
C LEU A 855 37.30 1.40 58.97
N ARG A 856 37.58 0.73 60.09
CA ARG A 856 37.59 -0.75 60.19
C ARG A 856 36.51 -1.30 61.14
N LYS A 857 35.25 -1.20 60.72
CA LYS A 857 34.05 -1.75 61.39
C LYS A 857 32.91 -1.84 60.36
N ALA A 858 32.19 -2.95 60.13
CA ALA A 858 32.30 -4.31 60.64
C ALA A 858 31.66 -5.33 59.65
N ALA A 859 31.77 -6.63 60.01
CA ALA A 859 30.99 -7.82 59.58
C ALA A 859 30.02 -7.69 58.37
N SER A 860 30.18 -8.44 57.29
CA SER A 860 30.06 -9.92 57.17
C SER A 860 28.65 -10.47 57.40
N LYS A 861 28.00 -10.93 56.31
CA LYS A 861 27.15 -12.12 56.30
C LYS A 861 27.10 -12.74 54.89
N GLU A 862 27.08 -14.07 54.81
CA GLU A 862 26.96 -14.87 53.59
C GLU A 862 25.54 -15.40 53.37
N MET A 863 25.23 -15.77 52.11
CA MET A 863 24.20 -16.76 51.68
C MET A 863 22.72 -16.43 52.01
N ASP A 864 21.69 -16.88 51.26
CA ASP A 864 21.62 -17.77 50.08
C ASP A 864 20.40 -17.44 49.16
N MET A 865 20.32 -18.06 47.97
CA MET A 865 19.13 -18.39 47.12
C MET A 865 18.03 -17.34 46.78
N GLY A 866 17.61 -17.27 45.50
CA GLY A 866 16.25 -16.79 45.17
C GLY A 866 15.84 -16.26 43.77
N ALA A 867 15.86 -17.10 42.72
CA ALA A 867 14.95 -17.08 41.55
C ALA A 867 14.86 -15.90 40.51
N GLY A 868 15.14 -16.24 39.23
CA GLY A 868 14.54 -15.65 38.01
C GLY A 868 15.31 -14.51 37.31
N ARG A 869 15.32 -14.39 35.96
CA ARG A 869 14.81 -15.25 34.86
C ARG A 869 15.43 -14.80 33.52
N GLU A 870 15.61 -15.73 32.57
CA GLU A 870 15.73 -15.53 31.09
C GLU A 870 16.80 -14.54 30.51
N GLY A 871 17.54 -14.86 29.44
CA GLY A 871 17.57 -16.08 28.61
C GLY A 871 18.57 -16.02 27.44
N GLU A 872 18.39 -16.96 26.50
CA GLU A 872 19.01 -17.08 25.16
C GLU A 872 20.54 -17.27 25.03
N ALA A 873 20.93 -18.49 24.65
CA ALA A 873 22.23 -18.83 24.09
C ALA A 873 22.13 -19.12 22.58
N VAL A 874 23.24 -19.01 21.86
CA VAL A 874 23.31 -19.06 20.39
C VAL A 874 23.28 -20.50 19.84
N ALA A 875 22.48 -20.72 18.78
CA ALA A 875 22.68 -21.74 17.75
C ALA A 875 22.62 -21.01 16.38
N VAL A 876 23.65 -21.03 15.52
CA VAL A 876 24.10 -22.17 14.69
C VAL A 876 23.04 -22.58 13.65
N ARG A 877 22.73 -21.68 12.71
CA ARG A 877 23.07 -21.87 11.29
C ARG A 877 23.07 -20.55 10.52
#